data_AF-J4CC89-F1
#
_entry.id   AF-J4CC89-F1
#
_cell.length_a   1.000
_cell.length_b   1.000
_cell.length_c   1.000
_cell.angle_alpha   90.00
_cell.angle_beta   90.00
_cell.angle_gamma   90.00
#
_symmetry.space_group_name_H-M   'P 1'
#
loop_
_entity.id
_entity.type
_entity.pdbx_description
1 polymer ?
#
loop_
_entity_poly.entity_id
_entity_poly.type
_entity_poly.pdbx_seq_one_letter_code
_entity_poly.pdbx_strand_id
1 'polypeptide(L)'
;MIKIILTEISSYEGVVCVHRLYGQCRIIRECIHEIEDRPPGEDIEIYEKRGGNKLKLMQDGRYIGAQLSHVQVYANAYDEDNTPLVILLNFKSEVTKRPAPKFFKYSQLTSLIRWNESKRMSEICHFNGNQVHLFRTIMNENSKLSSALTYQMDITIGEYNGNKICVTNETSSLPALEMSGFRKYKHEPVNAHGQTNSCVMVDRETPLSSGKNPIGEVQGKKYSHICSYYYSEFAEAILLEFNSSEGTFYYTQRKNEKTQGWAKLDKVMAKMLLNEEIETNQIHSTLVSDSHRKLLLLLRTLVVVHKNTVVLPIDRQSRYGKDDVADAIKSSGSEICPNPECLTSQPENVYVKRENCPDLERAGYACYRSTLRPEGQGEGGVLRLLVPSESCQYSEIKLLGEYSGLDQEPLQQKSSELGPLAYLRKDFNLYVFFYGRDPRPLFFCCNGTGYRPLSSLEYAEYWVKMPEMFECPISADSSEKLVSVLSEIIGSLTIVDLSFRPAGGAALASEMANSQARKRFSHVAQPISNAPTIRVTLSNNSSYRKYIHRFCDMDGRADGYRLGFVKYCSSANANVEYDITKQLVSVDAYYNLHDCELIFPLMLVFHFKDGPSEYYRLVSGDPTIKKWRKIKRGEVDQELLKKIKDDDDIEGALEDISHALKISFTKAQGQSFLFNLLCSGGDGVNWVVMGASVGGVGVGAILGAYAGYLIFKHYADTPPVVQN
;
A
#
# COMPACT_ATOMS: atom_id res chain seq x y z
N MET A 1 -23.93 17.48 -66.36
CA MET A 1 -23.14 18.22 -65.34
C MET A 1 -23.49 17.66 -63.97
N ILE A 2 -22.49 17.33 -63.14
CA ILE A 2 -22.70 16.79 -61.77
C ILE A 2 -22.72 17.95 -60.78
N LYS A 3 -23.76 18.05 -59.95
CA LYS A 3 -23.89 19.08 -58.92
C LYS A 3 -23.78 18.43 -57.54
N ILE A 4 -22.86 18.91 -56.70
CA ILE A 4 -22.65 18.42 -55.33
C ILE A 4 -22.96 19.57 -54.37
N ILE A 5 -23.87 19.35 -53.41
CA ILE A 5 -24.21 20.33 -52.37
C ILE A 5 -23.65 19.81 -51.04
N LEU A 6 -22.65 20.49 -50.46
CA LEU A 6 -21.86 19.96 -49.36
C LEU A 6 -22.62 19.89 -48.03
N THR A 7 -23.51 20.85 -47.75
CA THR A 7 -24.29 20.87 -46.50
C THR A 7 -25.57 20.04 -46.57
N GLU A 8 -25.89 19.46 -47.74
CA GLU A 8 -27.12 18.71 -47.92
C GLU A 8 -26.98 17.32 -47.30
N ILE A 9 -27.74 17.11 -46.23
CA ILE A 9 -27.75 15.84 -45.49
C ILE A 9 -28.83 14.87 -45.98
N SER A 10 -29.62 15.26 -46.99
CA SER A 10 -30.66 14.42 -47.59
C SER A 10 -30.31 14.10 -49.04
N SER A 11 -30.88 13.03 -49.61
CA SER A 11 -30.70 12.72 -51.04
C SER A 11 -31.33 13.81 -51.90
N TYR A 12 -30.71 14.13 -53.04
CA TYR A 12 -31.19 15.12 -53.99
C TYR A 12 -30.98 14.64 -55.43
N GLU A 13 -31.40 15.44 -56.41
CA GLU A 13 -31.50 15.03 -57.80
C GLU A 13 -30.19 14.44 -58.35
N GLY A 14 -30.19 13.10 -58.54
CA GLY A 14 -29.06 12.30 -59.01
C GLY A 14 -27.94 12.01 -57.99
N VAL A 15 -28.20 12.23 -56.70
CA VAL A 15 -27.26 11.97 -55.60
C VAL A 15 -27.99 11.34 -54.42
N VAL A 16 -27.55 10.15 -54.00
CA VAL A 16 -28.04 9.45 -52.80
C VAL A 16 -27.09 9.73 -51.64
N CYS A 17 -27.61 10.27 -50.54
CA CYS A 17 -26.80 10.57 -49.34
C CYS A 17 -26.91 9.44 -48.31
N VAL A 18 -25.78 8.84 -47.96
CA VAL A 18 -25.66 7.78 -46.95
C VAL A 18 -24.81 8.29 -45.79
N HIS A 19 -25.34 8.22 -44.56
CA HIS A 19 -24.63 8.64 -43.36
C HIS A 19 -24.03 7.47 -42.62
N ARG A 20 -22.78 7.61 -42.19
CA ARG A 20 -22.08 6.65 -41.34
C ARG A 20 -21.25 7.39 -40.29
N LEU A 21 -20.94 6.70 -39.20
CA LEU A 21 -19.92 7.17 -38.26
C LEU A 21 -18.55 6.85 -38.84
N TYR A 22 -17.63 7.81 -38.75
CA TYR A 22 -16.27 7.60 -39.22
C TYR A 22 -15.58 6.54 -38.34
N GLY A 23 -15.04 5.50 -39.00
CA GLY A 23 -14.54 4.31 -38.31
C GLY A 23 -13.40 4.57 -37.32
N GLN A 24 -12.65 5.66 -37.47
CA GLN A 24 -11.56 6.02 -36.54
C GLN A 24 -12.00 6.95 -35.40
N CYS A 25 -13.15 7.62 -35.52
CA CYS A 25 -13.60 8.56 -34.51
C CYS A 25 -15.09 8.84 -34.62
N ARG A 26 -15.86 8.44 -33.61
CA ARG A 26 -17.33 8.51 -33.65
C ARG A 26 -17.90 9.92 -33.43
N ILE A 27 -17.08 10.93 -33.11
CA ILE A 27 -17.52 12.34 -33.14
C ILE A 27 -17.56 12.90 -34.57
N ILE A 28 -16.99 12.18 -35.54
CA ILE A 28 -17.00 12.58 -36.95
C ILE A 28 -18.07 11.77 -37.69
N ARG A 29 -18.97 12.50 -38.36
CA ARG A 29 -19.93 11.94 -39.31
C ARG A 29 -19.31 11.92 -40.70
N GLU A 30 -19.44 10.80 -41.38
CA GLU A 30 -19.13 10.64 -42.79
C GLU A 30 -20.43 10.62 -43.58
N CYS A 31 -20.61 11.62 -44.45
CA CYS A 31 -21.70 11.66 -45.41
C CYS A 31 -21.16 11.23 -46.78
N ILE A 32 -21.71 10.16 -47.34
CA ILE A 32 -21.32 9.61 -48.64
C ILE A 32 -22.41 9.99 -49.64
N HIS A 33 -22.05 10.81 -50.61
CA HIS A 33 -22.90 11.23 -51.71
C HIS A 33 -22.62 10.30 -52.89
N GLU A 34 -23.39 9.23 -53.01
CA GLU A 34 -23.32 8.30 -54.13
C GLU A 34 -23.97 8.93 -55.36
N ILE A 35 -23.24 8.94 -56.47
CA ILE A 35 -23.70 9.59 -57.71
C ILE A 35 -24.39 8.54 -58.57
N GLU A 36 -25.64 8.79 -58.95
CA GLU A 36 -26.37 7.91 -59.87
C GLU A 36 -25.62 7.83 -61.22
N ASP A 37 -25.74 6.69 -61.92
CA ASP A 37 -24.99 6.43 -63.15
C ASP A 37 -25.26 7.51 -64.21
N ARG A 38 -24.28 8.40 -64.39
CA ARG A 38 -24.28 9.48 -65.39
C ARG A 38 -23.19 9.27 -66.44
N PRO A 39 -23.38 9.79 -67.66
CA PRO A 39 -22.39 9.65 -68.73
C PRO A 39 -21.01 10.23 -68.33
N PRO A 40 -19.90 9.59 -68.74
CA PRO A 40 -18.56 10.05 -68.43
C PRO A 40 -18.24 11.40 -69.09
N GLY A 41 -17.37 12.20 -68.46
CA GLY A 41 -16.89 13.47 -69.02
C GLY A 41 -17.65 14.73 -68.62
N GLU A 42 -18.58 14.65 -67.66
CA GLU A 42 -19.27 15.83 -67.15
C GLU A 42 -18.39 16.65 -66.19
N ASP A 43 -18.44 17.99 -66.34
CA ASP A 43 -17.89 18.92 -65.35
C ASP A 43 -18.59 18.74 -63.99
N ILE A 44 -17.82 18.91 -62.91
CA ILE A 44 -18.31 18.82 -61.53
C ILE A 44 -18.47 20.22 -60.98
N GLU A 45 -19.65 20.54 -60.45
CA GLU A 45 -19.95 21.78 -59.76
C GLU A 45 -20.17 21.50 -58.27
N ILE A 46 -19.38 22.13 -57.41
CA ILE A 46 -19.47 21.99 -55.96
C ILE A 46 -20.05 23.27 -55.38
N TYR A 47 -21.14 23.12 -54.64
CA TYR A 47 -21.88 24.17 -53.96
C TYR A 47 -21.76 23.99 -52.44
N GLU A 48 -21.65 25.09 -51.72
CA GLU A 48 -21.81 25.05 -50.26
C GLU A 48 -23.27 24.73 -49.91
N LYS A 49 -24.20 25.55 -50.40
CA LYS A 49 -25.66 25.45 -50.22
C LYS A 49 -26.38 25.54 -51.56
N ARG A 50 -27.61 25.01 -51.64
CA ARG A 50 -28.42 25.03 -52.86
C ARG A 50 -28.62 26.46 -53.39
N GLY A 51 -28.27 26.68 -54.66
CA GLY A 51 -28.45 27.98 -55.32
C GLY A 51 -27.41 29.06 -54.97
N GLY A 52 -26.35 28.72 -54.21
CA GLY A 52 -25.25 29.63 -53.88
C GLY A 52 -24.14 29.70 -54.95
N ASN A 53 -23.05 30.36 -54.59
CA ASN A 53 -21.81 30.34 -55.38
C ASN A 53 -21.26 28.92 -55.50
N LYS A 54 -20.41 28.68 -56.51
CA LYS A 54 -19.93 27.33 -56.87
C LYS A 54 -18.46 27.30 -57.26
N LEU A 55 -17.79 26.19 -56.96
CA LEU A 55 -16.53 25.83 -57.58
C LEU A 55 -16.81 24.94 -58.80
N LYS A 56 -16.31 25.32 -59.96
CA LYS A 56 -16.36 24.48 -61.17
C LYS A 56 -15.06 23.71 -61.33
N LEU A 57 -15.12 22.38 -61.41
CA LEU A 57 -13.98 21.52 -61.65
C LEU A 57 -14.02 20.97 -63.07
N MET A 58 -13.00 21.34 -63.85
CA MET A 58 -12.82 20.91 -65.24
C MET A 58 -11.95 19.67 -65.29
N GLN A 59 -12.42 18.62 -65.97
CA GLN A 59 -11.66 17.40 -66.15
C GLN A 59 -10.46 17.62 -67.08
N ASP A 60 -9.27 17.21 -66.65
CA ASP A 60 -8.06 17.27 -67.47
C ASP A 60 -7.06 16.14 -67.14
N GLY A 61 -6.07 15.96 -68.00
CA GLY A 61 -5.05 14.91 -67.87
C GLY A 61 -5.66 13.51 -67.71
N ARG A 62 -5.27 12.82 -66.63
CA ARG A 62 -5.75 11.45 -66.32
C ARG A 62 -7.21 11.40 -65.89
N TYR A 63 -7.85 12.55 -65.67
CA TYR A 63 -9.25 12.65 -65.27
C TYR A 63 -10.20 12.86 -66.46
N ILE A 64 -9.70 13.02 -67.69
CA ILE A 64 -10.55 13.15 -68.89
C ILE A 64 -11.34 11.86 -69.12
N GLY A 65 -12.66 11.99 -69.04
CA GLY A 65 -13.61 10.89 -69.17
C GLY A 65 -13.74 10.04 -67.90
N ALA A 66 -13.13 10.46 -66.79
CA ALA A 66 -13.29 9.76 -65.51
C ALA A 66 -14.71 9.98 -64.97
N GLN A 67 -15.33 8.90 -64.49
CA GLN A 67 -16.64 8.95 -63.87
C GLN A 67 -16.49 9.14 -62.35
N LEU A 68 -17.07 10.21 -61.80
CA LEU A 68 -17.17 10.40 -60.35
C LEU A 68 -18.12 9.33 -59.80
N SER A 69 -17.65 8.56 -58.82
CA SER A 69 -18.41 7.46 -58.22
C SER A 69 -19.20 7.92 -56.99
N HIS A 70 -18.50 8.58 -56.06
CA HIS A 70 -19.09 9.09 -54.84
C HIS A 70 -18.21 10.20 -54.27
N VAL A 71 -18.81 11.04 -53.43
CA VAL A 71 -18.12 12.09 -52.66
C VAL A 71 -18.27 11.81 -51.18
N GLN A 72 -17.17 11.78 -50.45
CA GLN A 72 -17.19 11.68 -48.98
C GLN A 72 -17.03 13.07 -48.39
N VAL A 73 -17.95 13.46 -47.52
CA VAL A 73 -17.93 14.71 -46.77
C VAL A 73 -17.84 14.36 -45.29
N TYR A 74 -16.76 14.77 -44.66
CA TYR A 74 -16.56 14.59 -43.22
C TYR A 74 -17.03 15.84 -42.49
N ALA A 75 -17.84 15.67 -41.45
CA ALA A 75 -18.34 16.76 -40.61
C ALA A 75 -18.28 16.36 -39.13
N ASN A 76 -18.25 17.34 -38.23
CA ASN A 76 -18.43 17.05 -36.81
C ASN A 76 -19.91 16.71 -36.57
N ALA A 77 -20.19 15.59 -35.90
CA ALA A 77 -21.56 15.13 -35.63
C ALA A 77 -22.34 16.03 -34.66
N TYR A 78 -21.65 16.89 -33.92
CA TYR A 78 -22.18 17.79 -32.90
C TYR A 78 -22.02 19.27 -33.25
N ASP A 79 -21.61 19.58 -34.48
CA ASP A 79 -21.62 20.93 -35.01
C ASP A 79 -23.04 21.32 -35.46
N GLU A 80 -23.59 22.38 -34.86
CA GLU A 80 -24.93 22.89 -35.18
C GLU A 80 -25.03 23.35 -36.63
N ASP A 81 -23.95 23.89 -37.19
CA ASP A 81 -23.92 24.44 -38.55
C ASP A 81 -23.76 23.35 -39.63
N ASN A 82 -23.47 22.10 -39.23
CA ASN A 82 -23.13 21.00 -40.12
C ASN A 82 -22.01 21.37 -41.12
N THR A 83 -21.01 22.11 -40.64
CA THR A 83 -19.92 22.62 -41.46
C THR A 83 -19.07 21.46 -41.98
N PRO A 84 -18.88 21.34 -43.31
CA PRO A 84 -17.96 20.36 -43.86
C PRO A 84 -16.53 20.61 -43.34
N LEU A 85 -15.78 19.54 -43.13
CA LEU A 85 -14.38 19.60 -42.68
C LEU A 85 -13.44 19.23 -43.82
N VAL A 86 -13.68 18.05 -44.42
CA VAL A 86 -12.86 17.50 -45.50
C VAL A 86 -13.78 16.89 -46.55
N ILE A 87 -13.41 17.08 -47.82
CA ILE A 87 -14.13 16.53 -48.97
C ILE A 87 -13.18 15.63 -49.77
N LEU A 88 -13.66 14.43 -50.11
CA LEU A 88 -12.96 13.44 -50.91
C LEU A 88 -13.79 13.08 -52.15
N LEU A 89 -13.24 13.34 -53.33
CA LEU A 89 -13.85 12.99 -54.62
C LEU A 89 -13.28 11.67 -55.11
N ASN A 90 -14.10 10.62 -55.15
CA ASN A 90 -13.69 9.28 -55.55
C ASN A 90 -14.22 8.96 -56.95
N PHE A 91 -13.32 8.48 -57.82
CA PHE A 91 -13.62 8.17 -59.22
C PHE A 91 -13.66 6.65 -59.43
N LYS A 92 -14.48 6.18 -60.38
CA LYS A 92 -14.49 4.76 -60.74
C LYS A 92 -13.12 4.35 -61.32
N SER A 93 -12.65 3.18 -60.91
CA SER A 93 -11.37 2.62 -61.36
C SER A 93 -11.60 1.79 -62.62
N GLU A 94 -11.25 2.32 -63.79
CA GLU A 94 -11.15 1.53 -65.02
C GLU A 94 -9.71 1.02 -65.22
N VAL A 95 -9.57 -0.13 -65.88
CA VAL A 95 -8.29 -0.87 -66.01
C VAL A 95 -7.17 -0.02 -66.64
N THR A 96 -7.51 0.95 -67.49
CA THR A 96 -6.55 1.73 -68.31
C THR A 96 -6.24 3.12 -67.76
N LYS A 97 -7.07 3.69 -66.89
CA LYS A 97 -6.89 5.00 -66.25
C LYS A 97 -7.35 4.85 -64.80
N ARG A 98 -6.42 4.78 -63.84
CA ARG A 98 -6.74 4.75 -62.39
C ARG A 98 -6.60 6.17 -61.80
N PRO A 99 -7.58 7.07 -61.96
CA PRO A 99 -7.52 8.41 -61.36
C PRO A 99 -7.48 8.29 -59.83
N ALA A 100 -6.49 8.91 -59.20
CA ALA A 100 -6.42 8.96 -57.74
C ALA A 100 -7.53 9.85 -57.18
N PRO A 101 -8.10 9.56 -56.00
CA PRO A 101 -9.09 10.43 -55.38
C PRO A 101 -8.53 11.83 -55.16
N LYS A 102 -9.41 12.84 -55.27
CA LYS A 102 -9.06 14.23 -54.96
C LYS A 102 -9.49 14.62 -53.57
N PHE A 103 -8.73 15.53 -52.98
CA PHE A 103 -8.82 15.89 -51.57
C PHE A 103 -8.90 17.41 -51.39
N PHE A 104 -9.88 17.87 -50.60
CA PHE A 104 -10.01 19.27 -50.21
C PHE A 104 -10.16 19.42 -48.69
N LYS A 105 -9.44 20.40 -48.14
CA LYS A 105 -9.75 20.98 -46.83
C LYS A 105 -10.87 22.00 -47.00
N TYR A 106 -11.85 22.03 -46.12
CA TYR A 106 -12.98 22.95 -46.26
C TYR A 106 -12.54 24.41 -46.24
N SER A 107 -11.56 24.77 -45.40
CA SER A 107 -11.05 26.15 -45.36
C SER A 107 -10.41 26.61 -46.68
N GLN A 108 -9.93 25.67 -47.51
CA GLN A 108 -9.43 25.97 -48.86
C GLN A 108 -10.58 26.01 -49.87
N LEU A 109 -11.57 25.14 -49.69
CA LEU A 109 -12.70 25.02 -50.61
C LEU A 109 -13.65 26.22 -50.52
N THR A 110 -13.92 26.72 -49.31
CA THR A 110 -14.86 27.82 -49.09
C THR A 110 -14.46 29.11 -49.81
N SER A 111 -13.16 29.43 -49.89
CA SER A 111 -12.69 30.60 -50.63
C SER A 111 -12.90 30.43 -52.15
N LEU A 112 -12.61 29.25 -52.69
CA LEU A 112 -12.81 28.93 -54.11
C LEU A 112 -14.29 29.03 -54.50
N ILE A 113 -15.18 28.48 -53.66
CA ILE A 113 -16.63 28.56 -53.84
C ILE A 113 -17.07 30.02 -53.77
N ARG A 114 -16.64 30.79 -52.76
CA ARG A 114 -17.04 32.19 -52.56
C ARG A 114 -16.77 33.05 -53.79
N TRP A 115 -15.68 32.81 -54.51
CA TRP A 115 -15.28 33.59 -55.68
C TRP A 115 -15.71 33.00 -57.03
N ASN A 116 -16.57 31.97 -57.04
CA ASN A 116 -16.99 31.26 -58.25
C ASN A 116 -15.81 30.76 -59.12
N GLU A 117 -14.74 30.28 -58.47
CA GLU A 117 -13.53 29.88 -59.19
C GLU A 117 -13.77 28.65 -60.09
N SER A 118 -12.92 28.54 -61.11
CA SER A 118 -12.81 27.34 -61.95
C SER A 118 -11.42 26.76 -61.80
N LYS A 119 -11.31 25.47 -61.48
CA LYS A 119 -10.04 24.76 -61.30
C LYS A 119 -9.97 23.54 -62.19
N ARG A 120 -8.77 23.23 -62.69
CA ARG A 120 -8.52 21.96 -63.37
C ARG A 120 -8.28 20.85 -62.35
N MET A 121 -8.63 19.61 -62.71
CA MET A 121 -8.39 18.47 -61.84
C MET A 121 -6.91 18.28 -61.51
N SER A 122 -5.98 18.57 -62.43
CA SER A 122 -4.54 18.52 -62.17
C SER A 122 -4.05 19.48 -61.06
N GLU A 123 -4.78 20.57 -60.80
CA GLU A 123 -4.42 21.58 -59.81
C GLU A 123 -4.82 21.18 -58.38
N ILE A 124 -5.61 20.11 -58.22
CA ILE A 124 -6.10 19.64 -56.93
C ILE A 124 -5.21 18.53 -56.38
N CYS A 125 -4.91 18.60 -55.08
CA CYS A 125 -4.15 17.57 -54.38
C CYS A 125 -4.78 16.17 -54.49
N HIS A 126 -3.93 15.16 -54.71
CA HIS A 126 -4.33 13.75 -54.63
C HIS A 126 -4.42 13.31 -53.18
N PHE A 127 -5.40 12.45 -52.89
CA PHE A 127 -5.36 11.63 -51.68
C PHE A 127 -4.52 10.39 -51.94
N ASN A 128 -3.52 10.14 -51.09
CA ASN A 128 -2.60 9.01 -51.21
C ASN A 128 -3.08 7.75 -50.45
N GLY A 129 -4.31 7.73 -49.93
CA GLY A 129 -4.85 6.61 -49.16
C GLY A 129 -4.43 6.58 -47.68
N ASN A 130 -3.62 7.54 -47.21
CA ASN A 130 -3.16 7.56 -45.82
C ASN A 130 -4.27 8.05 -44.87
N GLN A 131 -4.87 7.10 -44.15
CA GLN A 131 -5.96 7.37 -43.21
C GLN A 131 -5.53 8.19 -41.97
N VAL A 132 -4.29 8.04 -41.51
CA VAL A 132 -3.76 8.86 -40.39
C VAL A 132 -3.64 10.33 -40.80
N HIS A 133 -3.19 10.59 -42.03
CA HIS A 133 -3.16 11.93 -42.60
C HIS A 133 -4.56 12.52 -42.79
N LEU A 134 -5.52 11.70 -43.24
CA LEU A 134 -6.92 12.09 -43.34
C LEU A 134 -7.48 12.53 -41.98
N PHE A 135 -7.37 11.67 -40.96
CA PHE A 135 -7.85 11.99 -39.62
C PHE A 135 -7.19 13.24 -39.03
N ARG A 136 -5.86 13.37 -39.14
CA ARG A 136 -5.16 14.58 -38.69
C ARG A 136 -5.69 15.83 -39.39
N THR A 137 -6.00 15.72 -40.69
CA THR A 137 -6.55 16.86 -41.43
C THR A 137 -7.98 17.18 -41.01
N ILE A 138 -8.82 16.17 -40.81
CA ILE A 138 -10.19 16.33 -40.28
C ILE A 138 -10.13 17.04 -38.93
N MET A 139 -9.26 16.61 -38.01
CA MET A 139 -9.12 17.22 -36.69
C MET A 139 -8.59 18.67 -36.76
N ASN A 140 -7.68 18.96 -37.69
CA ASN A 140 -7.19 20.32 -37.91
C ASN A 140 -8.30 21.25 -38.43
N GLU A 141 -9.13 20.79 -39.39
CA GLU A 141 -10.28 21.56 -39.86
C GLU A 141 -11.34 21.71 -38.78
N ASN A 142 -11.61 20.64 -38.01
CA ASN A 142 -12.53 20.66 -36.88
C ASN A 142 -12.12 21.70 -35.83
N SER A 143 -10.81 21.86 -35.61
CA SER A 143 -10.30 22.85 -34.66
C SER A 143 -10.63 24.30 -35.04
N LYS A 144 -10.94 24.56 -36.32
CA LYS A 144 -11.31 25.89 -36.83
C LYS A 144 -12.79 26.24 -36.67
N LEU A 145 -13.66 25.28 -36.33
CA LEU A 145 -15.11 25.53 -36.19
C LEU A 145 -15.39 26.53 -35.05
N SER A 146 -16.22 27.54 -35.27
CA SER A 146 -16.64 28.45 -34.18
C SER A 146 -17.81 27.90 -33.36
N SER A 147 -18.61 27.03 -33.97
CA SER A 147 -19.87 26.45 -33.49
C SER A 147 -19.69 25.17 -32.67
N ALA A 148 -18.49 24.57 -32.68
CA ALA A 148 -18.17 23.37 -31.93
C ALA A 148 -16.82 23.45 -31.20
N LEU A 149 -16.82 22.94 -29.97
CA LEU A 149 -15.62 22.66 -29.18
C LEU A 149 -15.34 21.15 -29.17
N THR A 150 -14.06 20.79 -29.15
CA THR A 150 -13.63 19.40 -29.04
C THR A 150 -12.63 19.28 -27.92
N TYR A 151 -13.08 18.71 -26.81
CA TYR A 151 -12.25 18.39 -25.67
C TYR A 151 -11.46 17.10 -25.90
N GLN A 152 -10.17 17.13 -25.59
CA GLN A 152 -9.26 15.99 -25.68
C GLN A 152 -8.66 15.76 -24.30
N MET A 153 -9.15 14.73 -23.61
CA MET A 153 -8.82 14.45 -22.21
C MET A 153 -7.40 13.90 -22.01
N ASP A 154 -6.77 13.44 -23.10
CA ASP A 154 -5.39 12.98 -23.16
C ASP A 154 -4.37 14.13 -23.23
N ILE A 155 -4.81 15.37 -23.49
CA ILE A 155 -3.93 16.55 -23.49
C ILE A 155 -3.77 17.09 -22.07
N THR A 156 -2.56 17.02 -21.52
CA THR A 156 -2.30 17.42 -20.13
C THR A 156 -1.66 18.81 -19.97
N ILE A 157 -1.37 19.51 -21.07
CA ILE A 157 -0.69 20.81 -21.03
C ILE A 157 -0.94 21.63 -22.30
N GLY A 158 -1.00 22.95 -22.15
CA GLY A 158 -1.02 23.91 -23.25
C GLY A 158 -2.42 24.22 -23.76
N GLU A 159 -2.45 24.82 -24.95
CA GLU A 159 -3.69 25.20 -25.63
C GLU A 159 -3.93 24.29 -26.85
N TYR A 160 -5.20 23.97 -27.10
CA TYR A 160 -5.58 23.12 -28.22
C TYR A 160 -6.94 23.53 -28.79
N ASN A 161 -7.39 22.77 -29.80
CA ASN A 161 -8.62 23.07 -30.53
C ASN A 161 -8.59 24.50 -31.11
N GLY A 162 -7.47 24.92 -31.73
CA GLY A 162 -7.31 26.27 -32.27
C GLY A 162 -7.23 27.36 -31.21
N ASN A 163 -6.55 27.10 -30.09
CA ASN A 163 -6.41 27.99 -28.93
C ASN A 163 -7.74 28.35 -28.23
N LYS A 164 -8.79 27.55 -28.46
CA LYS A 164 -10.11 27.74 -27.83
C LYS A 164 -10.22 27.03 -26.49
N ILE A 165 -9.34 26.08 -26.18
CA ILE A 165 -9.32 25.37 -24.89
C ILE A 165 -7.90 25.42 -24.33
N CYS A 166 -7.80 25.85 -23.08
CA CYS A 166 -6.56 25.88 -22.30
C CYS A 166 -6.57 24.75 -21.27
N VAL A 167 -5.42 24.10 -21.08
CA VAL A 167 -5.22 23.07 -20.05
C VAL A 167 -4.32 23.61 -18.96
N THR A 168 -4.84 23.65 -17.74
CA THR A 168 -4.09 24.00 -16.54
C THR A 168 -3.88 22.77 -15.68
N ASN A 169 -2.64 22.59 -15.21
CA ASN A 169 -2.34 21.60 -14.18
C ASN A 169 -2.75 22.17 -12.82
N GLU A 170 -3.83 21.65 -12.25
CA GLU A 170 -4.35 22.06 -10.94
C GLU A 170 -3.87 21.14 -9.80
N THR A 171 -2.89 20.28 -10.05
CA THR A 171 -2.40 19.34 -9.03
C THR A 171 -1.92 20.06 -7.77
N SER A 172 -1.16 21.15 -7.93
CA SER A 172 -0.62 21.91 -6.79
C SER A 172 -1.67 22.70 -6.00
N SER A 173 -2.89 22.89 -6.54
CA SER A 173 -3.98 23.49 -5.76
C SER A 173 -4.60 22.50 -4.77
N LEU A 174 -4.22 21.22 -4.86
CA LEU A 174 -4.71 20.13 -4.02
C LEU A 174 -3.53 19.30 -3.45
N PRO A 175 -2.81 19.80 -2.42
CA PRO A 175 -1.58 19.18 -1.93
C PRO A 175 -1.75 17.71 -1.50
N ALA A 176 -2.90 17.35 -0.93
CA ALA A 176 -3.18 15.97 -0.52
C ALA A 176 -3.27 14.98 -1.70
N LEU A 177 -3.75 15.44 -2.86
CA LEU A 177 -3.76 14.65 -4.10
C LEU A 177 -2.33 14.46 -4.62
N GLU A 178 -1.55 15.54 -4.68
CA GLU A 178 -0.17 15.51 -5.15
C GLU A 178 0.71 14.56 -4.31
N MET A 179 0.63 14.69 -2.98
CA MET A 179 1.35 13.82 -2.04
C MET A 179 0.94 12.35 -2.17
N SER A 180 -0.26 12.07 -2.67
CA SER A 180 -0.76 10.72 -2.91
C SER A 180 -0.52 10.21 -4.34
N GLY A 181 0.26 10.95 -5.14
CA GLY A 181 0.62 10.56 -6.51
C GLY A 181 -0.47 10.83 -7.55
N PHE A 182 -1.50 11.62 -7.22
CA PHE A 182 -2.56 12.00 -8.17
C PHE A 182 -2.24 13.32 -8.87
N ARG A 183 -2.76 13.46 -10.09
CA ARG A 183 -2.70 14.69 -10.88
C ARG A 183 -4.08 15.08 -11.38
N LYS A 184 -4.34 16.39 -11.42
CA LYS A 184 -5.59 16.97 -11.93
C LYS A 184 -5.27 17.96 -13.05
N TYR A 185 -5.90 17.77 -14.20
CA TYR A 185 -5.82 18.71 -15.33
C TYR A 185 -7.19 19.29 -15.61
N LYS A 186 -7.31 20.61 -15.60
CA LYS A 186 -8.54 21.33 -15.93
C LYS A 186 -8.45 21.81 -17.37
N HIS A 187 -9.44 21.42 -18.19
CA HIS A 187 -9.61 21.85 -19.57
C HIS A 187 -10.72 22.90 -19.60
N GLU A 188 -10.38 24.15 -19.90
CA GLU A 188 -11.29 25.28 -19.83
C GLU A 188 -11.36 26.02 -21.17
N PRO A 189 -12.57 26.31 -21.69
CA PRO A 189 -12.74 27.17 -22.86
C PRO A 189 -12.18 28.56 -22.58
N VAL A 190 -11.43 29.08 -23.54
CA VAL A 190 -10.93 30.45 -23.50
C VAL A 190 -12.00 31.37 -24.12
N ASN A 191 -12.16 32.59 -23.61
CA ASN A 191 -13.10 33.59 -24.12
C ASN A 191 -14.59 33.18 -24.05
N ALA A 192 -15.43 33.72 -24.94
CA ALA A 192 -16.88 33.48 -25.01
C ALA A 192 -17.27 32.06 -25.49
N HIS A 193 -16.33 31.12 -25.63
CA HIS A 193 -16.58 29.77 -26.11
C HIS A 193 -17.20 28.82 -25.06
N GLY A 194 -17.34 29.24 -23.80
CA GLY A 194 -17.99 28.45 -22.75
C GLY A 194 -19.47 28.13 -23.01
N GLN A 195 -20.09 28.78 -24.01
CA GLN A 195 -21.47 28.54 -24.44
C GLN A 195 -21.59 27.74 -25.75
N THR A 196 -20.46 27.28 -26.29
CA THR A 196 -20.39 26.50 -27.54
C THR A 196 -20.65 25.02 -27.24
N ASN A 197 -21.37 24.33 -28.12
CA ASN A 197 -21.58 22.88 -27.96
C ASN A 197 -20.24 22.14 -28.06
N SER A 198 -20.08 21.15 -27.20
CA SER A 198 -18.83 20.43 -27.04
C SER A 198 -18.98 18.96 -27.40
N CYS A 199 -17.94 18.39 -27.97
CA CYS A 199 -17.72 16.96 -28.02
C CYS A 199 -16.49 16.60 -27.18
N VAL A 200 -16.48 15.40 -26.62
CA VAL A 200 -15.46 14.94 -25.68
C VAL A 200 -14.82 13.69 -26.25
N MET A 201 -13.49 13.66 -26.23
CA MET A 201 -12.68 12.52 -26.64
C MET A 201 -11.70 12.12 -25.54
N VAL A 202 -11.42 10.83 -25.48
CA VAL A 202 -10.40 10.20 -24.64
C VAL A 202 -9.59 9.30 -25.56
N ASP A 203 -8.27 9.49 -25.61
CA ASP A 203 -7.35 8.75 -26.48
C ASP A 203 -7.81 8.72 -27.95
N ARG A 204 -8.17 9.90 -28.48
CA ARG A 204 -8.65 10.13 -29.86
C ARG A 204 -9.95 9.43 -30.25
N GLU A 205 -10.62 8.76 -29.32
CA GLU A 205 -11.93 8.15 -29.52
C GLU A 205 -13.01 8.80 -28.66
N THR A 206 -14.27 8.55 -29.02
CA THR A 206 -15.42 8.92 -28.20
C THR A 206 -15.46 8.05 -26.95
N PRO A 207 -15.67 8.62 -25.74
CA PRO A 207 -15.84 7.85 -24.52
C PRO A 207 -16.93 6.79 -24.71
N LEU A 208 -16.55 5.53 -24.51
CA LEU A 208 -17.45 4.39 -24.60
C LEU A 208 -17.84 3.95 -23.20
N SER A 209 -19.10 3.55 -23.03
CA SER A 209 -19.55 2.83 -21.83
C SER A 209 -18.95 1.42 -21.80
N SER A 210 -19.09 0.73 -20.67
CA SER A 210 -18.69 -0.68 -20.58
C SER A 210 -19.32 -1.55 -21.69
N GLY A 211 -20.53 -1.22 -22.16
CA GLY A 211 -21.17 -1.92 -23.30
C GLY A 211 -20.59 -1.58 -24.68
N LYS A 212 -19.47 -0.85 -24.78
CA LYS A 212 -18.88 -0.31 -26.02
C LYS A 212 -19.78 0.67 -26.80
N ASN A 213 -20.81 1.18 -26.16
CA ASN A 213 -21.71 2.19 -26.71
C ASN A 213 -21.17 3.58 -26.41
N PRO A 214 -21.21 4.54 -27.35
CA PRO A 214 -20.83 5.92 -27.07
C PRO A 214 -21.64 6.49 -25.91
N ILE A 215 -20.99 7.25 -25.03
CA ILE A 215 -21.69 7.97 -23.95
C ILE A 215 -22.27 9.24 -24.54
N GLY A 216 -23.49 9.13 -25.09
CA GLY A 216 -24.18 10.27 -25.72
C GLY A 216 -24.47 11.42 -24.76
N GLU A 217 -24.63 11.14 -23.46
CA GLU A 217 -24.94 12.15 -22.43
C GLU A 217 -23.89 13.26 -22.30
N VAL A 218 -22.63 12.97 -22.68
CA VAL A 218 -21.53 13.95 -22.57
C VAL A 218 -21.24 14.68 -23.88
N GLN A 219 -21.94 14.35 -24.96
CA GLN A 219 -21.72 14.91 -26.28
C GLN A 219 -22.79 15.95 -26.63
N GLY A 220 -22.40 17.00 -27.38
CA GLY A 220 -23.30 18.09 -27.74
C GLY A 220 -23.73 18.96 -26.57
N LYS A 221 -22.97 18.95 -25.47
CA LYS A 221 -23.25 19.70 -24.23
C LYS A 221 -22.34 20.89 -24.07
N LYS A 222 -22.75 21.87 -23.24
CA LYS A 222 -21.97 23.07 -22.94
C LYS A 222 -21.31 22.90 -21.57
N TYR A 223 -20.00 23.07 -21.52
CA TYR A 223 -19.22 22.90 -20.30
C TYR A 223 -18.47 24.18 -19.97
N SER A 224 -18.51 24.57 -18.70
CA SER A 224 -17.65 25.64 -18.19
C SER A 224 -16.19 25.16 -18.15
N HIS A 225 -15.97 23.89 -17.81
CA HIS A 225 -14.69 23.19 -17.91
C HIS A 225 -14.91 21.68 -17.70
N ILE A 226 -13.89 20.89 -18.02
CA ILE A 226 -13.83 19.45 -17.74
C ILE A 226 -12.51 19.17 -17.04
N CYS A 227 -12.49 18.39 -15.96
CA CYS A 227 -11.25 17.95 -15.33
C CYS A 227 -10.99 16.47 -15.58
N SER A 228 -9.72 16.13 -15.78
CA SER A 228 -9.24 14.75 -15.85
C SER A 228 -8.29 14.46 -14.69
N TYR A 229 -8.49 13.32 -14.04
CA TYR A 229 -7.69 12.87 -12.89
C TYR A 229 -6.87 11.64 -13.27
N TYR A 230 -5.58 11.70 -12.95
CA TYR A 230 -4.60 10.65 -13.25
C TYR A 230 -3.92 10.17 -11.97
N TYR A 231 -3.51 8.91 -11.98
CA TYR A 231 -2.54 8.40 -11.03
C TYR A 231 -1.16 8.35 -11.71
N SER A 232 -0.09 8.70 -10.99
CA SER A 232 1.25 8.89 -11.55
C SER A 232 1.81 7.68 -12.29
N GLU A 233 1.39 6.47 -11.93
CA GLU A 233 1.79 5.22 -12.59
C GLU A 233 0.92 4.86 -13.80
N PHE A 234 -0.19 5.56 -14.04
CA PHE A 234 -1.11 5.26 -15.14
C PHE A 234 -0.97 6.27 -16.28
N ALA A 235 -1.01 5.76 -17.51
CA ALA A 235 -1.05 6.59 -18.71
C ALA A 235 -2.45 7.16 -19.01
N GLU A 236 -3.49 6.58 -18.42
CA GLU A 236 -4.90 6.91 -18.67
C GLU A 236 -5.54 7.59 -17.46
N ALA A 237 -6.52 8.45 -17.71
CA ALA A 237 -7.32 9.06 -16.67
C ALA A 237 -8.23 8.02 -16.00
N ILE A 238 -8.37 8.11 -14.67
CA ILE A 238 -9.22 7.20 -13.88
C ILE A 238 -10.58 7.81 -13.55
N LEU A 239 -10.69 9.14 -13.58
CA LEU A 239 -11.90 9.90 -13.29
C LEU A 239 -11.97 11.13 -14.20
N LEU A 240 -13.14 11.39 -14.75
CA LEU A 240 -13.48 12.62 -15.46
C LEU A 240 -14.57 13.37 -14.69
N GLU A 241 -14.39 14.67 -14.56
CA GLU A 241 -15.32 15.60 -13.92
C GLU A 241 -15.83 16.58 -14.97
N PHE A 242 -17.15 16.64 -15.15
CA PHE A 242 -17.79 17.52 -16.12
C PHE A 242 -18.52 18.62 -15.37
N ASN A 243 -18.15 19.88 -15.63
CA ASN A 243 -18.79 21.03 -15.01
C ASN A 243 -19.65 21.77 -16.05
N SER A 244 -20.95 21.84 -15.79
CA SER A 244 -21.93 22.47 -16.68
C SER A 244 -22.86 23.40 -15.90
N SER A 245 -23.68 24.18 -16.60
CA SER A 245 -24.73 24.99 -15.96
C SER A 245 -25.79 24.17 -15.23
N GLU A 246 -25.96 22.89 -15.58
CA GLU A 246 -26.89 21.95 -14.93
C GLU A 246 -26.29 21.35 -13.65
N GLY A 247 -24.99 21.58 -13.40
CA GLY A 247 -24.24 21.04 -12.27
C GLY A 247 -23.01 20.24 -12.69
N THR A 248 -22.37 19.64 -11.69
CA THR A 248 -21.15 18.84 -11.84
C THR A 248 -21.46 17.35 -11.71
N PHE A 249 -20.94 16.53 -12.62
CA PHE A 249 -21.08 15.08 -12.58
C PHE A 249 -19.78 14.38 -13.00
N TYR A 250 -19.68 13.09 -12.70
CA TYR A 250 -18.42 12.34 -12.82
C TYR A 250 -18.59 11.05 -13.60
N TYR A 251 -17.53 10.64 -14.28
CA TYR A 251 -17.39 9.34 -14.91
C TYR A 251 -16.10 8.66 -14.44
N THR A 252 -16.20 7.42 -13.99
CA THR A 252 -15.06 6.60 -13.59
C THR A 252 -14.70 5.64 -14.69
N GLN A 253 -13.41 5.33 -14.84
CA GLN A 253 -12.98 4.31 -15.77
C GLN A 253 -13.21 2.93 -15.16
N ARG A 254 -14.04 2.11 -15.81
CA ARG A 254 -14.26 0.71 -15.44
C ARG A 254 -13.43 -0.18 -16.36
N LYS A 255 -12.50 -0.92 -15.76
CA LYS A 255 -11.71 -1.94 -16.44
C LYS A 255 -12.05 -3.28 -15.83
N ASN A 256 -12.75 -4.13 -16.58
CA ASN A 256 -12.95 -5.53 -16.24
C ASN A 256 -12.64 -6.42 -17.44
N GLU A 257 -12.71 -7.73 -17.22
CA GLU A 257 -12.30 -8.80 -18.16
C GLU A 257 -12.90 -8.71 -19.57
N LYS A 258 -14.09 -8.13 -19.71
CA LYS A 258 -14.86 -8.12 -20.97
C LYS A 258 -15.11 -6.71 -21.50
N THR A 259 -14.95 -5.71 -20.64
CA THR A 259 -15.36 -4.33 -20.91
C THR A 259 -14.37 -3.34 -20.30
N GLN A 260 -13.77 -2.53 -21.15
CA GLN A 260 -13.12 -1.28 -20.76
C GLN A 260 -14.04 -0.16 -21.21
N GLY A 261 -14.40 0.73 -20.30
CA GLY A 261 -15.27 1.85 -20.62
C GLY A 261 -15.56 2.73 -19.41
N TRP A 262 -16.22 3.83 -19.66
CA TRP A 262 -16.55 4.83 -18.66
C TRP A 262 -17.95 4.56 -18.09
N ALA A 263 -18.08 4.70 -16.78
CA ALA A 263 -19.35 4.56 -16.07
C ALA A 263 -19.63 5.81 -15.25
N LYS A 264 -20.87 6.29 -15.31
CA LYS A 264 -21.31 7.45 -14.54
C LYS A 264 -21.22 7.12 -13.06
N LEU A 265 -20.66 8.03 -12.26
CA LEU A 265 -20.68 7.92 -10.81
C LEU A 265 -22.06 8.32 -10.30
N ASP A 266 -22.94 7.35 -10.14
CA ASP A 266 -24.28 7.51 -9.58
C ASP A 266 -24.34 7.01 -8.12
N LYS A 267 -25.52 7.07 -7.49
CA LYS A 267 -25.73 6.58 -6.12
C LYS A 267 -25.26 5.14 -5.90
N VAL A 268 -25.49 4.25 -6.86
CA VAL A 268 -25.13 2.82 -6.75
C VAL A 268 -23.61 2.68 -6.78
N MET A 269 -22.97 3.37 -7.72
CA MET A 269 -21.52 3.34 -7.87
C MET A 269 -20.81 4.04 -6.70
N ALA A 270 -21.37 5.13 -6.17
CA ALA A 270 -20.87 5.78 -4.96
C ALA A 270 -20.94 4.86 -3.74
N LYS A 271 -22.07 4.18 -3.52
CA LYS A 271 -22.21 3.18 -2.44
C LYS A 271 -21.18 2.06 -2.59
N MET A 272 -21.00 1.54 -3.81
CA MET A 272 -20.03 0.49 -4.10
C MET A 272 -18.59 0.93 -3.83
N LEU A 273 -18.20 2.15 -4.21
CA LEU A 273 -16.80 2.61 -4.12
C LEU A 273 -16.44 3.28 -2.79
N LEU A 274 -17.41 3.89 -2.10
CA LEU A 274 -17.19 4.68 -0.89
C LEU A 274 -17.82 4.05 0.36
N ASN A 275 -18.58 2.97 0.23
CA ASN A 275 -19.35 2.36 1.32
C ASN A 275 -20.36 3.32 1.98
N GLU A 276 -20.85 4.31 1.24
CA GLU A 276 -21.79 5.31 1.73
C GLU A 276 -22.92 5.54 0.73
N GLU A 277 -24.16 5.65 1.21
CA GLU A 277 -25.28 6.05 0.37
C GLU A 277 -25.26 7.57 0.15
N ILE A 278 -24.85 7.98 -1.06
CA ILE A 278 -24.82 9.38 -1.48
C ILE A 278 -25.80 9.55 -2.64
N GLU A 279 -26.75 10.48 -2.51
CA GLU A 279 -27.67 10.80 -3.60
C GLU A 279 -26.91 11.42 -4.79
N THR A 280 -27.32 11.08 -6.02
CA THR A 280 -26.56 11.43 -7.23
C THR A 280 -26.31 12.94 -7.36
N ASN A 281 -27.27 13.78 -6.96
CA ASN A 281 -27.16 15.24 -6.98
C ASN A 281 -26.28 15.82 -5.85
N GLN A 282 -25.93 15.02 -4.84
CA GLN A 282 -25.07 15.42 -3.71
C GLN A 282 -23.63 14.92 -3.85
N ILE A 283 -23.32 14.13 -4.88
CA ILE A 283 -21.98 13.56 -5.08
C ILE A 283 -20.92 14.65 -5.15
N HIS A 284 -21.12 15.69 -5.97
CA HIS A 284 -20.13 16.76 -6.12
C HIS A 284 -19.82 17.47 -4.80
N SER A 285 -20.84 17.98 -4.10
CA SER A 285 -20.67 18.68 -2.82
C SER A 285 -20.00 17.78 -1.77
N THR A 286 -20.32 16.48 -1.78
CA THR A 286 -19.71 15.49 -0.89
C THR A 286 -18.23 15.26 -1.20
N LEU A 287 -17.85 15.16 -2.47
CA LEU A 287 -16.46 14.91 -2.89
C LEU A 287 -15.54 16.10 -2.62
N VAL A 288 -16.04 17.34 -2.75
CA VAL A 288 -15.24 18.58 -2.55
C VAL A 288 -15.26 19.10 -1.11
N SER A 289 -16.20 18.62 -0.27
CA SER A 289 -16.22 18.93 1.16
C SER A 289 -14.99 18.39 1.91
N ASP A 290 -14.78 18.86 3.14
CA ASP A 290 -13.76 18.33 4.05
C ASP A 290 -12.38 18.23 3.40
N SER A 291 -11.94 19.32 2.75
CA SER A 291 -10.66 19.40 2.05
C SER A 291 -10.45 18.28 1.01
N HIS A 292 -11.51 17.88 0.31
CA HIS A 292 -11.49 16.83 -0.72
C HIS A 292 -11.15 15.42 -0.20
N ARG A 293 -11.33 15.16 1.11
CA ARG A 293 -11.00 13.85 1.71
C ARG A 293 -11.70 12.68 1.02
N LYS A 294 -12.99 12.84 0.69
CA LYS A 294 -13.78 11.80 -0.01
C LYS A 294 -13.37 11.63 -1.47
N LEU A 295 -12.99 12.71 -2.16
CA LEU A 295 -12.40 12.59 -3.50
C LEU A 295 -11.09 11.81 -3.47
N LEU A 296 -10.22 12.07 -2.49
CA LEU A 296 -8.98 11.32 -2.33
C LEU A 296 -9.24 9.83 -2.07
N LEU A 297 -10.20 9.51 -1.19
CA LEU A 297 -10.61 8.14 -0.91
C LEU A 297 -11.18 7.43 -2.15
N LEU A 298 -12.00 8.13 -2.94
CA LEU A 298 -12.52 7.62 -4.21
C LEU A 298 -11.37 7.29 -5.18
N LEU A 299 -10.43 8.23 -5.36
CA LEU A 299 -9.29 8.05 -6.27
C LEU A 299 -8.39 6.90 -5.82
N ARG A 300 -8.09 6.77 -4.53
CA ARG A 300 -7.36 5.63 -3.95
C ARG A 300 -8.08 4.31 -4.24
N THR A 301 -9.39 4.27 -4.04
CA THR A 301 -10.20 3.08 -4.33
C THR A 301 -10.17 2.72 -5.82
N LEU A 302 -10.27 3.70 -6.72
CA LEU A 302 -10.17 3.47 -8.16
C LEU A 302 -8.80 2.89 -8.56
N VAL A 303 -7.71 3.34 -7.93
CA VAL A 303 -6.36 2.75 -8.13
C VAL A 303 -6.33 1.30 -7.68
N VAL A 304 -6.87 0.98 -6.51
CA VAL A 304 -6.92 -0.39 -5.98
C VAL A 304 -7.69 -1.33 -6.93
N VAL A 305 -8.84 -0.88 -7.44
CA VAL A 305 -9.64 -1.61 -8.42
C VAL A 305 -8.88 -1.78 -9.74
N HIS A 306 -8.25 -0.72 -10.25
CA HIS A 306 -7.54 -0.75 -11.53
C HIS A 306 -6.28 -1.64 -11.50
N LYS A 307 -5.60 -1.74 -10.34
CA LYS A 307 -4.41 -2.61 -10.14
C LYS A 307 -4.74 -4.09 -9.88
N ASN A 308 -6.02 -4.50 -9.94
CA ASN A 308 -6.46 -5.87 -9.59
C ASN A 308 -5.93 -6.30 -8.21
N THR A 309 -6.09 -5.45 -7.21
CA THR A 309 -5.50 -5.66 -5.88
C THR A 309 -6.10 -6.88 -5.16
N VAL A 310 -5.23 -7.70 -4.56
CA VAL A 310 -5.58 -8.76 -3.61
C VAL A 310 -4.98 -8.40 -2.25
N VAL A 311 -5.75 -8.63 -1.18
CA VAL A 311 -5.32 -8.40 0.20
C VAL A 311 -5.23 -9.74 0.93
N LEU A 312 -4.15 -9.95 1.68
CA LEU A 312 -3.96 -11.16 2.50
C LEU A 312 -3.63 -10.83 3.95
N PRO A 313 -4.45 -11.25 4.92
CA PRO A 313 -4.00 -11.41 6.31
C PRO A 313 -3.04 -12.60 6.40
N ILE A 314 -1.77 -12.33 6.72
CA ILE A 314 -0.72 -13.35 6.66
C ILE A 314 -0.55 -14.14 7.97
N ASP A 315 -1.31 -13.82 9.01
CA ASP A 315 -1.40 -14.55 10.29
C ASP A 315 -2.26 -15.82 10.22
N ARG A 316 -2.98 -16.04 9.12
CA ARG A 316 -3.91 -17.17 8.97
C ARG A 316 -3.15 -18.49 8.76
N GLN A 317 -3.39 -19.45 9.67
CA GLN A 317 -2.83 -20.81 9.62
C GLN A 317 -3.81 -21.87 9.09
N SER A 318 -5.03 -21.46 8.73
CA SER A 318 -6.09 -22.30 8.17
C SER A 318 -6.77 -21.59 6.99
N ARG A 319 -7.55 -22.32 6.19
CA ARG A 319 -8.36 -21.76 5.10
C ARG A 319 -9.21 -20.58 5.60
N TYR A 320 -9.29 -19.54 4.79
CA TYR A 320 -10.13 -18.37 5.00
C TYR A 320 -10.74 -17.91 3.67
N GLY A 321 -11.85 -17.17 3.76
CA GLY A 321 -12.61 -16.67 2.61
C GLY A 321 -12.49 -15.17 2.41
N LYS A 322 -13.18 -14.68 1.38
CA LYS A 322 -13.27 -13.25 1.05
C LYS A 322 -13.87 -12.41 2.18
N ASP A 323 -14.86 -12.95 2.90
CA ASP A 323 -15.48 -12.27 4.04
C ASP A 323 -14.49 -12.04 5.19
N ASP A 324 -13.64 -13.03 5.49
CA ASP A 324 -12.57 -12.89 6.51
C ASP A 324 -11.58 -11.78 6.14
N VAL A 325 -11.31 -11.60 4.84
CA VAL A 325 -10.45 -10.53 4.33
C VAL A 325 -11.17 -9.18 4.43
N ALA A 326 -12.45 -9.12 4.09
CA ALA A 326 -13.25 -7.91 4.23
C ALA A 326 -13.30 -7.44 5.69
N ASP A 327 -13.46 -8.35 6.64
CA ASP A 327 -13.42 -8.06 8.06
C ASP A 327 -12.02 -7.63 8.53
N ALA A 328 -10.96 -8.26 8.01
CA ALA A 328 -9.59 -7.84 8.28
C ALA A 328 -9.30 -6.42 7.76
N ILE A 329 -9.81 -6.04 6.59
CA ILE A 329 -9.68 -4.68 6.05
C ILE A 329 -10.47 -3.68 6.90
N LYS A 330 -11.73 -3.97 7.24
CA LYS A 330 -12.57 -3.10 8.08
C LYS A 330 -12.00 -2.88 9.48
N SER A 331 -11.38 -3.92 10.03
CA SER A 331 -10.72 -3.87 11.34
C SER A 331 -9.28 -3.38 11.27
N SER A 332 -8.79 -3.07 10.07
CA SER A 332 -7.51 -2.42 9.88
C SER A 332 -7.64 -0.90 9.97
N GLY A 333 -6.61 -0.24 10.49
CA GLY A 333 -6.49 1.22 10.39
C GLY A 333 -6.11 1.69 8.99
N SER A 334 -6.05 0.77 8.02
CA SER A 334 -5.58 1.06 6.68
C SER A 334 -6.71 1.62 5.81
N GLU A 335 -6.43 2.72 5.11
CA GLU A 335 -7.31 3.26 4.07
C GLU A 335 -7.12 2.50 2.74
N ILE A 336 -7.04 1.16 2.77
CA ILE A 336 -6.86 0.36 1.54
C ILE A 336 -8.00 0.65 0.57
N CYS A 337 -9.23 0.45 1.04
CA CYS A 337 -10.46 0.86 0.37
C CYS A 337 -11.58 0.88 1.41
N PRO A 338 -12.58 1.77 1.26
CA PRO A 338 -13.68 1.86 2.23
C PRO A 338 -14.70 0.73 2.07
N ASN A 339 -14.84 0.16 0.87
CA ASN A 339 -15.68 -1.00 0.61
C ASN A 339 -14.84 -2.18 0.07
N PRO A 340 -14.54 -3.20 0.87
CA PRO A 340 -13.82 -4.40 0.41
C PRO A 340 -14.51 -5.16 -0.74
N GLU A 341 -15.82 -5.01 -0.91
CA GLU A 341 -16.55 -5.68 -2.00
C GLU A 341 -16.11 -5.21 -3.40
N CYS A 342 -15.49 -4.02 -3.51
CA CYS A 342 -14.98 -3.52 -4.77
C CYS A 342 -13.73 -4.28 -5.27
N LEU A 343 -13.11 -5.10 -4.41
CA LEU A 343 -11.96 -5.95 -4.73
C LEU A 343 -12.39 -7.17 -5.55
N THR A 344 -12.75 -6.95 -6.81
CA THR A 344 -13.21 -8.01 -7.72
C THR A 344 -12.18 -9.11 -8.00
N SER A 345 -10.89 -8.87 -7.76
CA SER A 345 -9.82 -9.87 -7.91
C SER A 345 -9.60 -10.71 -6.65
N GLN A 346 -10.20 -10.33 -5.52
CA GLN A 346 -10.05 -11.05 -4.26
C GLN A 346 -10.68 -12.45 -4.40
N PRO A 347 -9.91 -13.53 -4.20
CA PRO A 347 -10.44 -14.89 -4.33
C PRO A 347 -11.50 -15.19 -3.28
N GLU A 348 -12.52 -15.97 -3.65
CA GLU A 348 -13.52 -16.47 -2.70
C GLU A 348 -12.90 -17.28 -1.56
N ASN A 349 -11.79 -17.99 -1.84
CA ASN A 349 -11.10 -18.81 -0.84
C ASN A 349 -9.58 -18.79 -1.03
N VAL A 350 -8.86 -18.68 0.08
CA VAL A 350 -7.41 -18.89 0.16
C VAL A 350 -7.14 -20.19 0.90
N TYR A 351 -6.47 -21.13 0.24
CA TYR A 351 -6.13 -22.43 0.81
C TYR A 351 -4.80 -22.34 1.54
N VAL A 352 -4.81 -22.61 2.85
CA VAL A 352 -3.61 -22.63 3.68
C VAL A 352 -3.28 -24.06 4.04
N LYS A 353 -2.04 -24.48 3.76
CA LYS A 353 -1.53 -25.82 4.06
C LYS A 353 -0.25 -25.73 4.88
N ARG A 354 -0.15 -26.49 5.98
CA ARG A 354 1.10 -26.67 6.72
C ARG A 354 2.09 -27.49 5.88
N GLU A 355 3.26 -26.95 5.63
CA GLU A 355 4.34 -27.64 4.92
C GLU A 355 5.16 -28.50 5.88
N ASN A 356 5.65 -29.64 5.37
CA ASN A 356 6.46 -30.55 6.16
C ASN A 356 7.94 -30.18 6.02
N CYS A 357 8.51 -29.61 7.08
CA CYS A 357 9.92 -29.19 7.12
C CYS A 357 10.56 -29.72 8.42
N PRO A 358 11.08 -30.96 8.44
CA PRO A 358 11.52 -31.62 9.66
C PRO A 358 12.54 -30.84 10.49
N ASP A 359 13.46 -30.13 9.84
CA ASP A 359 14.50 -29.36 10.54
C ASP A 359 13.94 -28.10 11.21
N LEU A 360 13.01 -27.40 10.53
CA LEU A 360 12.27 -26.28 11.12
C LEU A 360 11.39 -26.76 12.27
N GLU A 361 10.69 -27.88 12.09
CA GLU A 361 9.81 -28.46 13.11
C GLU A 361 10.58 -28.89 14.36
N ARG A 362 11.78 -29.46 14.20
CA ARG A 362 12.68 -29.80 15.31
C ARG A 362 13.11 -28.56 16.08
N ALA A 363 13.32 -27.45 15.38
CA ALA A 363 13.62 -26.14 15.98
C ALA A 363 12.38 -25.41 16.54
N GLY A 364 11.17 -25.97 16.40
CA GLY A 364 9.93 -25.40 16.91
C GLY A 364 9.18 -24.49 15.95
N TYR A 365 9.63 -24.38 14.70
CA TYR A 365 9.03 -23.54 13.66
C TYR A 365 8.04 -24.32 12.79
N ALA A 366 7.05 -23.61 12.26
CA ALA A 366 6.11 -24.13 11.28
C ALA A 366 6.05 -23.22 10.06
N CYS A 367 5.90 -23.83 8.88
CA CYS A 367 5.71 -23.13 7.62
C CYS A 367 4.30 -23.41 7.11
N TYR A 368 3.58 -22.37 6.70
CA TYR A 368 2.27 -22.46 6.08
C TYR A 368 2.31 -21.86 4.68
N ARG A 369 1.86 -22.64 3.70
CA ARG A 369 1.71 -22.21 2.32
C ARG A 369 0.27 -21.78 2.07
N SER A 370 0.09 -20.50 1.78
CA SER A 370 -1.15 -19.92 1.26
C SER A 370 -1.12 -19.96 -0.26
N THR A 371 -1.98 -20.78 -0.85
CA THR A 371 -2.19 -20.84 -2.29
C THR A 371 -3.42 -20.03 -2.65
N LEU A 372 -3.25 -19.04 -3.52
CA LEU A 372 -4.33 -18.21 -4.01
C LEU A 372 -4.44 -18.29 -5.54
N ARG A 373 -5.68 -18.27 -6.00
CA ARG A 373 -6.09 -18.24 -7.41
C ARG A 373 -6.89 -16.96 -7.62
N PRO A 374 -6.24 -15.85 -8.00
CA PRO A 374 -6.92 -14.57 -8.15
C PRO A 374 -8.04 -14.67 -9.19
N GLU A 375 -9.20 -14.11 -8.88
CA GLU A 375 -10.37 -14.20 -9.76
C GLU A 375 -10.26 -13.24 -10.95
N GLY A 376 -10.51 -13.74 -12.16
CA GLY A 376 -10.78 -13.01 -13.40
C GLY A 376 -9.85 -13.26 -14.61
N GLN A 377 -9.74 -12.33 -15.59
CA GLN A 377 -8.86 -12.40 -16.78
C GLN A 377 -7.98 -11.15 -16.99
N GLY A 378 -6.67 -11.35 -17.21
CA GLY A 378 -5.58 -10.36 -17.13
C GLY A 378 -4.29 -11.01 -16.57
N GLU A 379 -3.10 -10.47 -16.87
CA GLU A 379 -1.81 -11.16 -16.61
C GLU A 379 -1.39 -11.21 -15.13
N GLY A 380 -1.88 -10.29 -14.30
CA GLY A 380 -1.50 -10.17 -12.89
C GLY A 380 -2.15 -8.97 -12.18
N GLY A 381 -1.68 -8.70 -10.97
CA GLY A 381 -2.12 -7.57 -10.12
C GLY A 381 -1.15 -7.31 -8.98
N VAL A 382 -1.60 -6.56 -7.97
CA VAL A 382 -0.80 -6.24 -6.79
C VAL A 382 -1.34 -6.90 -5.52
N LEU A 383 -0.44 -7.26 -4.62
CA LEU A 383 -0.71 -7.90 -3.34
C LEU A 383 -0.40 -6.94 -2.21
N ARG A 384 -1.38 -6.74 -1.31
CA ARG A 384 -1.22 -6.00 -0.06
C ARG A 384 -1.34 -6.97 1.11
N LEU A 385 -0.47 -6.81 2.11
CA LEU A 385 -0.33 -7.76 3.20
C LEU A 385 -0.74 -7.11 4.52
N LEU A 386 -1.54 -7.83 5.31
CA LEU A 386 -1.98 -7.39 6.64
C LEU A 386 -1.35 -8.26 7.72
N VAL A 387 -0.89 -7.62 8.79
CA VAL A 387 -0.39 -8.28 10.01
C VAL A 387 -1.18 -7.82 11.23
N PRO A 388 -1.24 -8.62 12.32
CA PRO A 388 -1.88 -8.21 13.56
C PRO A 388 -1.22 -6.96 14.15
N SER A 389 -2.01 -6.03 14.68
CA SER A 389 -1.52 -4.80 15.33
C SER A 389 -2.31 -4.48 16.61
N GLU A 390 -1.84 -3.49 17.40
CA GLU A 390 -2.50 -3.06 18.64
C GLU A 390 -3.57 -1.99 18.39
N SER A 391 -3.21 -0.92 17.67
CA SER A 391 -4.09 0.23 17.41
C SER A 391 -5.34 -0.16 16.62
N CYS A 392 -5.20 -1.14 15.75
CA CYS A 392 -6.24 -1.76 14.95
C CYS A 392 -6.03 -3.28 14.98
N GLN A 393 -7.06 -4.08 14.73
CA GLN A 393 -6.88 -5.54 14.71
C GLN A 393 -5.82 -5.97 13.69
N TYR A 394 -5.75 -5.24 12.58
CA TYR A 394 -4.76 -5.42 11.52
C TYR A 394 -4.12 -4.10 11.10
N SER A 395 -2.89 -4.18 10.58
CA SER A 395 -2.21 -3.09 9.90
C SER A 395 -1.62 -3.58 8.59
N GLU A 396 -1.60 -2.71 7.59
CA GLU A 396 -0.94 -2.99 6.32
C GLU A 396 0.56 -2.75 6.43
N ILE A 397 1.35 -3.75 6.05
CA ILE A 397 2.80 -3.63 6.03
C ILE A 397 3.29 -2.98 4.74
N LYS A 398 4.26 -2.09 4.87
CA LYS A 398 5.05 -1.56 3.76
C LYS A 398 6.34 -2.34 3.63
N LEU A 399 6.71 -2.66 2.39
CA LEU A 399 7.92 -3.40 2.11
C LEU A 399 9.06 -2.44 1.80
N LEU A 400 10.24 -2.72 2.33
CA LEU A 400 11.45 -1.94 2.12
C LEU A 400 12.48 -2.76 1.34
N GLY A 401 13.33 -2.06 0.58
CA GLY A 401 14.48 -2.63 -0.11
C GLY A 401 15.50 -3.27 0.85
N GLU A 402 16.56 -3.86 0.31
CA GLU A 402 17.61 -4.48 1.11
C GLU A 402 18.21 -3.49 2.10
N TYR A 403 18.40 -3.95 3.34
CA TYR A 403 19.00 -3.15 4.42
C TYR A 403 20.34 -3.76 4.80
N SER A 404 21.42 -3.05 4.48
CA SER A 404 22.79 -3.42 4.83
C SER A 404 23.16 -2.80 6.19
N GLY A 405 22.72 -3.40 7.29
CA GLY A 405 23.20 -2.98 8.61
C GLY A 405 22.54 -3.70 9.77
N LEU A 406 23.33 -4.44 10.55
CA LEU A 406 23.03 -4.76 11.95
C LEU A 406 23.79 -3.82 12.92
N ASP A 407 24.71 -2.98 12.40
CA ASP A 407 25.71 -2.25 13.21
C ASP A 407 25.73 -0.71 13.02
N GLN A 408 24.72 -0.10 12.39
CA GLN A 408 24.64 1.36 12.28
C GLN A 408 23.24 1.88 12.64
N GLU A 409 23.21 3.01 13.36
CA GLU A 409 22.01 3.70 13.83
C GLU A 409 20.90 3.79 12.75
N PRO A 410 19.61 3.63 13.10
CA PRO A 410 18.50 3.48 12.14
C PRO A 410 18.19 4.73 11.29
N LEU A 411 18.97 5.80 11.40
CA LEU A 411 18.58 7.13 10.93
C LEU A 411 19.63 7.70 9.98
N GLN A 412 19.79 7.15 8.77
CA GLN A 412 20.22 7.96 7.60
C GLN A 412 20.16 7.31 6.22
N GLN A 413 20.04 5.98 6.08
CA GLN A 413 19.71 5.37 4.78
C GLN A 413 18.30 4.78 4.85
N LYS A 414 17.30 5.57 4.44
CA LYS A 414 15.99 5.03 4.06
C LYS A 414 16.25 4.07 2.90
N SER A 415 16.17 2.77 3.18
CA SER A 415 15.91 1.80 2.11
C SER A 415 14.69 2.31 1.35
N SER A 416 14.77 2.36 0.02
CA SER A 416 13.64 2.82 -0.79
C SER A 416 12.44 1.93 -0.48
N GLU A 417 11.31 2.53 -0.11
CA GLU A 417 10.04 1.81 -0.01
C GLU A 417 9.82 1.07 -1.34
N LEU A 418 9.66 -0.25 -1.25
CA LEU A 418 9.22 -1.06 -2.37
C LEU A 418 7.72 -0.83 -2.55
N GLY A 419 7.29 -0.79 -3.81
CA GLY A 419 5.87 -0.88 -4.11
C GLY A 419 5.26 -2.21 -3.65
N PRO A 420 3.93 -2.36 -3.70
CA PRO A 420 3.26 -3.60 -3.37
C PRO A 420 3.76 -4.75 -4.26
N LEU A 421 3.72 -5.98 -3.73
CA LEU A 421 4.20 -7.16 -4.45
C LEU A 421 3.34 -7.42 -5.67
N ALA A 422 3.96 -7.73 -6.81
CA ALA A 422 3.23 -8.18 -8.00
C ALA A 422 2.92 -9.68 -7.90
N TYR A 423 1.72 -10.07 -8.32
CA TYR A 423 1.38 -11.47 -8.56
C TYR A 423 1.03 -11.66 -10.04
N LEU A 424 1.38 -12.83 -10.59
CA LEU A 424 0.86 -13.28 -11.89
C LEU A 424 -0.39 -14.12 -11.65
N ARG A 425 -1.34 -14.10 -12.59
CA ARG A 425 -2.58 -14.90 -12.51
C ARG A 425 -2.33 -16.39 -12.84
N LYS A 426 -1.38 -16.99 -12.12
CA LYS A 426 -1.14 -18.44 -11.98
C LYS A 426 -1.27 -18.79 -10.49
N ASP A 427 -1.12 -20.05 -10.12
CA ASP A 427 -1.07 -20.44 -8.71
C ASP A 427 0.05 -19.63 -8.02
N PHE A 428 -0.34 -18.67 -7.18
CA PHE A 428 0.58 -17.88 -6.37
C PHE A 428 0.67 -18.53 -5.00
N ASN A 429 1.89 -18.74 -4.53
CA ASN A 429 2.18 -19.32 -3.23
C ASN A 429 2.90 -18.30 -2.36
N LEU A 430 2.32 -18.04 -1.19
CA LEU A 430 2.96 -17.30 -0.11
C LEU A 430 3.30 -18.28 1.01
N TYR A 431 4.56 -18.34 1.42
CA TYR A 431 4.98 -19.15 2.55
C TYR A 431 5.17 -18.25 3.75
N VAL A 432 4.51 -18.54 4.87
CA VAL A 432 4.61 -17.75 6.11
C VAL A 432 5.08 -18.65 7.24
N PHE A 433 6.02 -18.14 8.04
CA PHE A 433 6.69 -18.89 9.09
C PHE A 433 6.30 -18.37 10.47
N PHE A 434 6.05 -19.30 11.37
CA PHE A 434 5.61 -19.06 12.75
C PHE A 434 6.44 -19.90 13.72
N TYR A 435 6.46 -19.52 14.99
CA TYR A 435 6.99 -20.36 16.05
C TYR A 435 5.85 -20.98 16.86
N GLY A 436 5.77 -22.31 16.92
CA GLY A 436 4.81 -23.04 17.75
C GLY A 436 3.37 -22.50 17.67
N ARG A 437 2.88 -21.94 18.78
CA ARG A 437 1.54 -21.32 18.92
C ARG A 437 1.57 -19.79 18.89
N ASP A 438 2.71 -19.19 18.61
CA ASP A 438 2.82 -17.74 18.46
C ASP A 438 1.98 -17.27 17.26
N PRO A 439 1.02 -16.35 17.46
CA PRO A 439 0.15 -15.89 16.38
C PRO A 439 0.87 -14.96 15.40
N ARG A 440 2.09 -14.50 15.71
CA ARG A 440 2.82 -13.53 14.90
C ARG A 440 3.56 -14.20 13.74
N PRO A 441 3.29 -13.79 12.49
CA PRO A 441 4.18 -14.06 11.37
C PRO A 441 5.60 -13.57 11.68
N LEU A 442 6.58 -14.46 11.59
CA LEU A 442 7.98 -14.09 11.79
C LEU A 442 8.66 -13.72 10.47
N PHE A 443 8.26 -14.40 9.41
CA PHE A 443 8.89 -14.30 8.10
C PHE A 443 7.90 -14.71 7.03
N PHE A 444 7.99 -14.12 5.84
CA PHE A 444 7.31 -14.66 4.68
C PHE A 444 8.23 -14.72 3.47
N CYS A 445 7.95 -15.69 2.58
CA CYS A 445 8.66 -15.92 1.33
C CYS A 445 7.65 -15.90 0.17
N CYS A 446 7.92 -15.08 -0.83
CA CYS A 446 7.19 -15.04 -2.09
C CYS A 446 8.18 -14.97 -3.26
N ASN A 447 7.96 -15.77 -4.30
CA ASN A 447 8.84 -15.82 -5.48
C ASN A 447 10.35 -15.98 -5.14
N GLY A 448 10.67 -16.77 -4.12
CA GLY A 448 12.05 -16.99 -3.64
C GLY A 448 12.66 -15.82 -2.86
N THR A 449 11.93 -14.72 -2.69
CA THR A 449 12.37 -13.55 -1.92
C THR A 449 11.77 -13.60 -0.52
N GLY A 450 12.63 -13.48 0.49
CA GLY A 450 12.27 -13.46 1.89
C GLY A 450 12.09 -12.06 2.46
N TYR A 451 11.15 -11.91 3.39
CA TYR A 451 10.89 -10.65 4.09
C TYR A 451 10.72 -10.90 5.59
N ARG A 452 11.24 -9.97 6.39
CA ARG A 452 11.13 -9.99 7.86
C ARG A 452 10.70 -8.62 8.40
N PRO A 453 10.17 -8.55 9.63
CA PRO A 453 9.98 -7.27 10.31
C PRO A 453 11.29 -6.47 10.37
N LEU A 454 11.21 -5.15 10.17
CA LEU A 454 12.37 -4.26 10.31
C LEU A 454 12.90 -4.27 11.76
N SER A 455 11.98 -4.07 12.70
CA SER A 455 12.24 -4.06 14.14
C SER A 455 10.98 -4.51 14.90
N SER A 456 11.10 -4.78 16.21
CA SER A 456 9.95 -5.09 17.05
C SER A 456 8.99 -3.91 17.22
N LEU A 457 9.50 -2.68 17.16
CA LEU A 457 8.75 -1.42 17.25
C LEU A 457 7.94 -1.17 15.97
N GLU A 458 8.52 -1.43 14.80
CA GLU A 458 7.92 -1.15 13.49
C GLU A 458 7.28 -2.38 12.86
N TYR A 459 7.08 -3.46 13.63
CA TYR A 459 6.59 -4.74 13.14
C TYR A 459 5.27 -4.63 12.33
N ALA A 460 4.37 -3.75 12.76
CA ALA A 460 3.07 -3.56 12.10
C ALA A 460 3.14 -2.61 10.89
N GLU A 461 4.29 -1.98 10.63
CA GLU A 461 4.43 -0.93 9.62
C GLU A 461 5.46 -1.27 8.53
N TYR A 462 6.66 -1.75 8.90
CA TYR A 462 7.77 -1.92 7.96
C TYR A 462 8.37 -3.33 8.01
N TRP A 463 8.43 -3.95 6.83
CA TRP A 463 9.09 -5.24 6.60
C TRP A 463 10.15 -5.09 5.52
N VAL A 464 11.31 -5.70 5.74
CA VAL A 464 12.51 -5.52 4.91
C VAL A 464 12.81 -6.77 4.10
N LYS A 465 13.19 -6.56 2.83
CA LYS A 465 13.69 -7.63 1.96
C LYS A 465 15.02 -8.17 2.50
N MET A 466 15.11 -9.50 2.61
CA MET A 466 16.38 -10.16 2.93
C MET A 466 17.29 -10.22 1.70
N PRO A 467 18.60 -9.99 1.86
CA PRO A 467 19.57 -10.13 0.76
C PRO A 467 19.72 -11.59 0.32
N GLU A 468 19.44 -12.52 1.23
CA GLU A 468 19.51 -13.95 1.00
C GLU A 468 18.28 -14.45 0.24
N MET A 469 18.53 -15.28 -0.77
CA MET A 469 17.47 -16.01 -1.48
C MET A 469 17.17 -17.31 -0.74
N PHE A 470 15.88 -17.57 -0.51
CA PHE A 470 15.41 -18.81 0.11
C PHE A 470 14.63 -19.60 -0.94
N GLU A 471 15.03 -20.84 -1.19
CA GLU A 471 14.23 -21.73 -2.04
C GLU A 471 12.98 -22.15 -1.28
N CYS A 472 11.80 -21.85 -1.81
CA CYS A 472 10.51 -22.17 -1.19
C CYS A 472 9.73 -23.13 -2.11
N PRO A 473 9.38 -24.37 -1.67
CA PRO A 473 9.51 -24.91 -0.32
C PRO A 473 10.96 -25.15 0.13
N ILE A 474 11.20 -24.97 1.43
CA ILE A 474 12.54 -24.93 2.05
C ILE A 474 13.31 -26.24 1.84
N SER A 475 14.51 -26.13 1.26
CA SER A 475 15.49 -27.22 1.19
C SER A 475 16.23 -27.42 2.52
N ALA A 476 16.89 -28.57 2.70
CA ALA A 476 17.67 -28.85 3.90
C ALA A 476 18.77 -27.79 4.15
N ASP A 477 19.49 -27.37 3.10
CA ASP A 477 20.57 -26.38 3.21
C ASP A 477 20.06 -24.98 3.59
N SER A 478 18.84 -24.63 3.15
CA SER A 478 18.19 -23.37 3.50
C SER A 478 17.60 -23.40 4.92
N SER A 479 17.38 -24.59 5.48
CA SER A 479 16.71 -24.74 6.78
C SER A 479 17.56 -24.23 7.95
N GLU A 480 18.87 -24.53 8.00
CA GLU A 480 19.74 -24.13 9.11
C GLU A 480 19.88 -22.59 9.20
N LYS A 481 20.14 -21.95 8.04
CA LYS A 481 20.21 -20.50 7.95
C LYS A 481 18.88 -19.85 8.35
N LEU A 482 17.78 -20.39 7.84
CA LEU A 482 16.44 -19.89 8.18
C LEU A 482 16.13 -20.07 9.67
N VAL A 483 16.56 -21.16 10.31
CA VAL A 483 16.43 -21.32 11.78
C VAL A 483 17.17 -20.21 12.51
N SER A 484 18.38 -19.84 12.08
CA SER A 484 19.12 -18.71 12.67
C SER A 484 18.33 -17.39 12.54
N VAL A 485 17.89 -17.07 11.31
CA VAL A 485 17.12 -15.84 11.02
C VAL A 485 15.82 -15.80 11.83
N LEU A 486 15.04 -16.89 11.83
CA LEU A 486 13.80 -16.99 12.59
C LEU A 486 14.03 -16.90 14.10
N SER A 487 15.16 -17.42 14.60
CA SER A 487 15.57 -17.36 16.01
C SER A 487 15.92 -15.93 16.44
N GLU A 488 16.61 -15.18 15.59
CA GLU A 488 16.89 -13.76 15.84
C GLU A 488 15.61 -12.92 15.83
N ILE A 489 14.72 -13.14 14.85
CA ILE A 489 13.45 -12.42 14.74
C ILE A 489 12.62 -12.68 15.99
N ILE A 490 12.28 -13.93 16.31
CA ILE A 490 11.49 -14.23 17.53
C ILE A 490 12.21 -13.74 18.78
N GLY A 491 13.55 -13.85 18.81
CA GLY A 491 14.42 -13.32 19.85
C GLY A 491 14.14 -11.85 20.17
N SER A 492 13.99 -11.04 19.12
CA SER A 492 13.68 -9.61 19.20
C SER A 492 12.23 -9.30 19.58
N LEU A 493 11.31 -10.22 19.30
CA LEU A 493 9.88 -10.07 19.56
C LEU A 493 9.44 -10.62 20.94
N THR A 494 10.31 -11.36 21.64
CA THR A 494 10.03 -11.98 22.95
C THR A 494 11.13 -11.67 23.97
N ILE A 495 11.46 -10.39 24.14
CA ILE A 495 12.55 -9.93 25.01
C ILE A 495 12.16 -10.10 26.49
N VAL A 496 13.05 -10.71 27.27
CA VAL A 496 12.97 -10.75 28.73
C VAL A 496 13.68 -9.54 29.31
N ASP A 497 12.94 -8.65 29.95
CA ASP A 497 13.51 -7.52 30.70
C ASP A 497 13.72 -7.90 32.17
N LEU A 498 14.99 -8.05 32.55
CA LEU A 498 15.44 -8.32 33.92
C LEU A 498 15.28 -7.12 34.86
N SER A 499 15.00 -5.93 34.33
CA SER A 499 14.70 -4.73 35.13
C SER A 499 13.20 -4.55 35.37
N PHE A 500 12.35 -5.42 34.80
CA PHE A 500 10.90 -5.33 34.94
C PHE A 500 10.48 -5.37 36.41
N ARG A 501 9.88 -4.27 36.88
CA ARG A 501 9.33 -4.15 38.22
C ARG A 501 7.82 -4.27 38.19
N PRO A 502 7.24 -5.22 38.93
CA PRO A 502 5.80 -5.26 39.05
C PRO A 502 5.24 -4.05 39.81
N ALA A 503 4.20 -3.41 39.26
CA ALA A 503 3.51 -2.31 39.92
C ALA A 503 2.95 -2.76 41.30
N GLY A 504 3.30 -2.02 42.35
CA GLY A 504 2.95 -2.35 43.75
C GLY A 504 3.97 -3.22 44.52
N GLY A 505 5.15 -3.47 43.96
CA GLY A 505 6.22 -4.23 44.63
C GLY A 505 6.79 -3.60 45.91
N ALA A 506 6.57 -2.30 46.12
CA ALA A 506 7.04 -1.56 47.29
C ALA A 506 6.16 -1.72 48.55
N ALA A 507 5.05 -2.46 48.49
CA ALA A 507 4.14 -2.64 49.63
C ALA A 507 3.64 -4.10 49.77
N LEU A 508 4.51 -5.09 49.61
CA LEU A 508 4.21 -6.48 49.98
C LEU A 508 4.74 -6.78 51.38
N ALA A 509 4.21 -6.08 52.38
CA ALA A 509 4.47 -6.34 53.80
C ALA A 509 3.97 -7.73 54.29
N SER A 510 3.46 -8.58 53.39
CA SER A 510 2.84 -9.88 53.69
C SER A 510 3.61 -11.09 53.15
N GLU A 511 4.73 -10.92 52.46
CA GLU A 511 5.53 -12.06 51.97
C GLU A 511 6.60 -12.41 53.01
N MET A 512 6.64 -13.65 53.50
CA MET A 512 7.62 -14.14 54.48
C MET A 512 8.89 -14.71 53.80
N ALA A 513 10.00 -14.89 54.53
CA ALA A 513 11.09 -15.76 54.08
C ALA A 513 10.55 -17.17 53.83
N ASN A 514 11.07 -17.87 52.82
CA ASN A 514 10.57 -19.19 52.38
C ASN A 514 9.09 -19.19 51.95
N SER A 515 8.59 -18.06 51.41
CA SER A 515 7.23 -17.98 50.87
C SER A 515 7.22 -18.01 49.34
N GLN A 516 6.29 -18.80 48.80
CA GLN A 516 5.94 -18.75 47.40
C GLN A 516 4.88 -17.65 47.25
N ALA A 517 5.29 -16.47 46.79
CA ALA A 517 4.33 -15.42 46.51
C ALA A 517 3.37 -15.87 45.41
N ARG A 518 2.08 -15.96 45.73
CA ARG A 518 1.03 -16.33 44.76
C ARG A 518 0.67 -15.20 43.80
N LYS A 519 1.46 -14.13 43.72
CA LYS A 519 1.16 -12.97 42.87
C LYS A 519 1.82 -13.15 41.50
N ARG A 520 0.99 -13.15 40.46
CA ARG A 520 1.40 -13.28 39.06
C ARG A 520 1.40 -11.88 38.44
N PHE A 521 2.50 -11.52 37.82
CA PHE A 521 2.64 -10.30 37.04
C PHE A 521 2.85 -10.68 35.59
N SER A 522 2.51 -9.78 34.67
CA SER A 522 2.77 -10.01 33.25
C SER A 522 3.13 -8.67 32.60
N HIS A 523 4.00 -8.71 31.60
CA HIS A 523 4.17 -7.62 30.67
C HIS A 523 4.00 -8.12 29.24
N VAL A 524 3.51 -7.23 28.39
CA VAL A 524 3.32 -7.49 26.97
C VAL A 524 4.69 -7.49 26.30
N ALA A 525 5.06 -8.59 25.64
CA ALA A 525 6.33 -8.68 24.93
C ALA A 525 6.32 -7.87 23.63
N GLN A 526 5.15 -7.82 22.98
CA GLN A 526 4.91 -7.00 21.80
C GLN A 526 3.41 -6.67 21.71
N PRO A 527 3.04 -5.40 21.51
CA PRO A 527 1.64 -4.99 21.49
C PRO A 527 0.95 -5.40 20.17
N ILE A 528 0.00 -6.32 20.26
CA ILE A 528 -0.94 -6.73 19.19
C ILE A 528 -2.31 -7.07 19.81
N SER A 529 -3.37 -7.12 19.00
CA SER A 529 -4.76 -7.35 19.44
C SER A 529 -5.02 -8.68 20.17
N ASN A 530 -4.06 -9.61 20.20
CA ASN A 530 -4.04 -10.82 21.03
C ASN A 530 -2.61 -11.10 21.53
N ALA A 531 -2.00 -10.11 22.16
CA ALA A 531 -0.58 -10.16 22.50
C ALA A 531 -0.26 -11.29 23.49
N PRO A 532 0.63 -12.24 23.13
CA PRO A 532 1.22 -13.13 24.12
C PRO A 532 2.03 -12.30 25.14
N THR A 533 2.04 -12.76 26.39
CA THR A 533 2.62 -12.02 27.52
C THR A 533 3.75 -12.80 28.18
N ILE A 534 4.76 -12.08 28.68
CA ILE A 534 5.75 -12.67 29.56
C ILE A 534 5.21 -12.58 30.97
N ARG A 535 4.80 -13.73 31.51
CA ARG A 535 4.42 -13.91 32.89
C ARG A 535 5.67 -13.95 33.76
N VAL A 536 5.64 -13.17 34.83
CA VAL A 536 6.66 -13.14 35.87
C VAL A 536 6.02 -13.60 37.18
N THR A 537 6.55 -14.68 37.74
CA THR A 537 6.21 -15.18 39.08
C THR A 537 7.42 -15.05 39.98
N LEU A 538 7.22 -14.83 41.28
CA LEU A 538 8.32 -14.70 42.23
C LEU A 538 8.21 -15.67 43.39
N SER A 539 9.36 -16.05 43.94
CA SER A 539 9.49 -16.82 45.17
C SER A 539 10.64 -16.31 46.00
N ASN A 540 10.46 -16.22 47.32
CA ASN A 540 11.49 -15.78 48.26
C ASN A 540 12.09 -16.99 48.98
N ASN A 541 13.40 -17.02 49.07
CA ASN A 541 14.15 -17.89 49.98
C ASN A 541 14.55 -17.09 51.24
N SER A 542 15.53 -17.55 52.02
CA SER A 542 15.97 -16.89 53.26
C SER A 542 16.56 -15.49 53.00
N SER A 543 17.38 -15.38 51.94
CA SER A 543 18.18 -14.18 51.67
C SER A 543 18.04 -13.65 50.23
N TYR A 544 17.39 -14.42 49.36
CA TYR A 544 17.28 -14.12 47.94
C TYR A 544 15.84 -14.22 47.42
N ARG A 545 15.55 -13.44 46.38
CA ARG A 545 14.32 -13.51 45.59
C ARG A 545 14.63 -14.05 44.21
N LYS A 546 13.81 -15.01 43.78
CA LYS A 546 13.83 -15.60 42.45
C LYS A 546 12.64 -15.07 41.64
N TYR A 547 12.92 -14.42 40.52
CA TYR A 547 11.92 -14.09 39.49
C TYR A 547 11.97 -15.14 38.39
N ILE A 548 10.81 -15.66 37.99
CA ILE A 548 10.67 -16.69 36.96
C ILE A 548 9.87 -16.09 35.82
N HIS A 549 10.50 -15.93 34.67
CA HIS A 549 9.93 -15.40 33.45
C HIS A 549 9.51 -16.55 32.54
N ARG A 550 8.26 -16.55 32.08
CA ARG A 550 7.73 -17.52 31.11
C ARG A 550 6.84 -16.83 30.10
N PHE A 551 6.94 -17.24 28.83
CA PHE A 551 6.06 -16.71 27.79
C PHE A 551 4.76 -17.50 27.77
N CYS A 552 3.62 -16.82 27.78
CA CYS A 552 2.30 -17.43 27.89
C CYS A 552 1.29 -16.77 26.95
N ASP A 553 0.29 -17.54 26.54
CA ASP A 553 -0.93 -17.00 25.95
C ASP A 553 -1.77 -16.20 26.98
N MET A 554 -2.89 -15.65 26.52
CA MET A 554 -3.84 -14.89 27.36
C MET A 554 -4.44 -15.73 28.50
N ASP A 555 -4.56 -17.04 28.32
CA ASP A 555 -5.06 -17.98 29.33
C ASP A 555 -3.96 -18.42 30.32
N GLY A 556 -2.70 -18.08 30.04
CA GLY A 556 -1.57 -18.43 30.87
C GLY A 556 -0.89 -19.75 30.59
N ARG A 557 -1.13 -20.35 29.43
CA ARG A 557 -0.48 -21.57 28.97
C ARG A 557 0.83 -21.20 28.27
N ALA A 558 1.91 -21.88 28.65
CA ALA A 558 3.24 -21.65 28.09
C ALA A 558 3.59 -22.59 26.92
N ASP A 559 2.76 -23.60 26.67
CA ASP A 559 3.04 -24.62 25.66
C ASP A 559 3.04 -24.03 24.25
N GLY A 560 4.13 -24.28 23.51
CA GLY A 560 4.29 -23.79 22.13
C GLY A 560 4.84 -22.36 22.03
N TYR A 561 5.28 -21.77 23.14
CA TYR A 561 5.90 -20.45 23.20
C TYR A 561 7.38 -20.54 23.61
N ARG A 562 8.16 -19.51 23.29
CA ARG A 562 9.56 -19.37 23.72
C ARG A 562 9.88 -17.94 24.13
N LEU A 563 10.91 -17.82 24.95
CA LEU A 563 11.57 -16.56 25.27
C LEU A 563 12.68 -16.28 24.24
N GLY A 564 13.03 -15.02 24.16
CA GLY A 564 14.00 -14.47 23.21
C GLY A 564 15.20 -13.87 23.91
N PHE A 565 15.65 -12.71 23.47
CA PHE A 565 16.80 -12.05 24.09
C PHE A 565 16.53 -11.75 25.57
N VAL A 566 17.53 -11.97 26.41
CA VAL A 566 17.48 -11.66 27.84
C VAL A 566 18.35 -10.44 28.09
N LYS A 567 17.73 -9.37 28.59
CA LYS A 567 18.36 -8.05 28.69
C LYS A 567 18.07 -7.43 30.05
N TYR A 568 18.99 -6.62 30.53
CA TYR A 568 18.76 -5.77 31.69
C TYR A 568 18.61 -4.32 31.25
N CYS A 569 17.38 -3.80 31.30
CA CYS A 569 17.02 -2.48 30.76
C CYS A 569 17.31 -2.36 29.25
N SER A 570 16.78 -1.34 28.58
CA SER A 570 16.90 -1.13 27.13
C SER A 570 18.32 -0.77 26.65
N SER A 571 19.37 -0.91 27.49
CA SER A 571 20.74 -0.58 27.13
C SER A 571 21.42 -1.69 26.31
N ALA A 572 22.05 -1.33 25.19
CA ALA A 572 22.65 -2.28 24.24
C ALA A 572 23.75 -3.18 24.84
N ASN A 573 24.38 -2.75 25.93
CA ASN A 573 25.53 -3.43 26.56
C ASN A 573 25.14 -4.42 27.67
N ALA A 574 23.85 -4.70 27.85
CA ALA A 574 23.32 -5.49 28.96
C ALA A 574 22.62 -6.80 28.52
N ASN A 575 23.02 -7.34 27.37
CA ASN A 575 22.48 -8.59 26.83
C ASN A 575 23.22 -9.81 27.38
N VAL A 576 22.49 -10.88 27.69
CA VAL A 576 23.09 -12.18 28.00
C VAL A 576 23.34 -12.93 26.70
N GLU A 577 24.61 -13.23 26.40
CA GLU A 577 25.00 -14.01 25.23
C GLU A 577 24.71 -15.50 25.45
N TYR A 578 23.82 -16.06 24.64
CA TYR A 578 23.55 -17.49 24.55
C TYR A 578 23.20 -17.87 23.11
N ASP A 579 23.22 -19.16 22.81
CA ASP A 579 22.81 -19.66 21.50
C ASP A 579 21.29 -19.48 21.31
N ILE A 580 20.91 -18.47 20.54
CA ILE A 580 19.52 -18.08 20.28
C ILE A 580 18.74 -19.17 19.52
N THR A 581 19.40 -20.14 18.90
CA THR A 581 18.70 -21.25 18.22
C THR A 581 18.07 -22.23 19.22
N LYS A 582 18.53 -22.23 20.48
CA LYS A 582 17.95 -23.06 21.54
C LYS A 582 16.60 -22.51 21.99
N GLN A 583 15.62 -23.40 22.13
CA GLN A 583 14.25 -23.07 22.54
C GLN A 583 14.19 -22.73 24.04
N LEU A 584 14.50 -21.49 24.42
CA LEU A 584 14.43 -20.98 25.78
C LEU A 584 12.96 -20.90 26.25
N VAL A 585 12.59 -21.59 27.32
CA VAL A 585 11.19 -21.67 27.81
C VAL A 585 10.97 -20.97 29.15
N SER A 586 12.02 -20.82 29.96
CA SER A 586 11.96 -20.13 31.25
C SER A 586 13.31 -19.48 31.55
N VAL A 587 13.27 -18.30 32.15
CA VAL A 587 14.44 -17.64 32.72
C VAL A 587 14.19 -17.37 34.19
N ASP A 588 15.09 -17.87 35.03
CA ASP A 588 15.06 -17.60 36.45
C ASP A 588 16.15 -16.57 36.78
N ALA A 589 15.80 -15.50 37.47
CA ALA A 589 16.71 -14.42 37.85
C ALA A 589 16.72 -14.25 39.37
N TYR A 590 17.92 -14.31 39.96
CA TYR A 590 18.11 -14.28 41.41
C TYR A 590 18.68 -12.92 41.85
N TYR A 591 18.02 -12.32 42.84
CA TYR A 591 18.37 -11.02 43.41
C TYR A 591 18.47 -11.16 44.93
N ASN A 592 19.33 -10.36 45.55
CA ASN A 592 19.35 -10.25 47.00
C ASN A 592 18.05 -9.57 47.49
N LEU A 593 17.51 -9.98 48.63
CA LEU A 593 16.29 -9.35 49.19
C LEU A 593 16.48 -7.86 49.56
N HIS A 594 17.72 -7.41 49.73
CA HIS A 594 18.07 -6.01 49.96
C HIS A 594 18.26 -5.21 48.66
N ASP A 595 18.22 -5.86 47.50
CA ASP A 595 18.28 -5.22 46.18
C ASP A 595 16.88 -4.79 45.72
N CYS A 596 16.28 -3.84 46.44
CA CYS A 596 14.92 -3.35 46.17
C CYS A 596 14.77 -2.75 44.76
N GLU A 597 15.88 -2.29 44.18
CA GLU A 597 15.95 -1.67 42.87
C GLU A 597 16.26 -2.68 41.75
N LEU A 598 16.38 -3.97 42.08
CA LEU A 598 16.75 -5.06 41.16
C LEU A 598 18.05 -4.76 40.38
N ILE A 599 19.00 -4.03 40.97
CA ILE A 599 20.24 -3.58 40.33
C ILE A 599 21.20 -4.74 40.02
N PHE A 600 21.15 -5.83 40.77
CA PHE A 600 22.11 -6.91 40.72
C PHE A 600 21.40 -8.27 40.55
N PRO A 601 21.09 -8.67 39.29
CA PRO A 601 20.71 -10.05 38.99
C PRO A 601 21.96 -10.93 39.13
N LEU A 602 22.19 -11.47 40.33
CA LEU A 602 23.42 -12.18 40.69
C LEU A 602 23.64 -13.44 39.86
N MET A 603 22.56 -14.18 39.62
CA MET A 603 22.57 -15.40 38.82
C MET A 603 21.32 -15.50 37.95
N LEU A 604 21.51 -16.02 36.73
CA LEU A 604 20.45 -16.36 35.80
C LEU A 604 20.49 -17.85 35.48
N VAL A 605 19.33 -18.50 35.44
CA VAL A 605 19.17 -19.89 35.02
C VAL A 605 18.28 -19.94 33.78
N PHE A 606 18.84 -20.43 32.69
CA PHE A 606 18.14 -20.55 31.41
C PHE A 606 17.67 -21.98 31.26
N HIS A 607 16.35 -22.16 31.19
CA HIS A 607 15.73 -23.46 30.97
C HIS A 607 15.35 -23.59 29.50
N PHE A 608 15.96 -24.55 28.83
CA PHE A 608 15.65 -24.88 27.44
C PHE A 608 14.65 -26.04 27.39
N LYS A 609 13.81 -26.05 26.35
CA LYS A 609 12.86 -27.15 26.10
C LYS A 609 13.57 -28.50 26.00
N ASP A 610 14.67 -28.50 25.25
CA ASP A 610 15.50 -29.66 25.00
C ASP A 610 16.90 -29.39 25.56
N GLY A 611 17.37 -30.27 26.45
CA GLY A 611 18.71 -30.21 27.04
C GLY A 611 18.76 -29.64 28.47
N PRO A 612 19.98 -29.60 29.06
CA PRO A 612 20.17 -29.16 30.43
C PRO A 612 20.03 -27.64 30.55
N SER A 613 19.62 -27.18 31.74
CA SER A 613 19.69 -25.77 32.10
C SER A 613 21.12 -25.22 32.03
N GLU A 614 21.22 -23.96 31.63
CA GLU A 614 22.48 -23.22 31.62
C GLU A 614 22.45 -22.13 32.69
N TYR A 615 23.59 -21.93 33.35
CA TYR A 615 23.72 -21.04 34.49
C TYR A 615 24.68 -19.90 34.15
N TYR A 616 24.32 -18.70 34.51
CA TYR A 616 25.08 -17.49 34.22
C TYR A 616 25.22 -16.66 35.50
N ARG A 617 26.44 -16.20 35.81
CA ARG A 617 26.70 -15.34 36.96
C ARG A 617 27.05 -13.92 36.52
N LEU A 618 26.67 -12.95 37.35
CA LEU A 618 27.11 -11.56 37.20
C LEU A 618 28.65 -11.47 37.33
N VAL A 619 29.28 -10.62 36.52
CA VAL A 619 30.75 -10.45 36.54
C VAL A 619 31.24 -9.14 37.14
N SER A 620 30.35 -8.20 37.45
CA SER A 620 30.71 -6.89 38.01
C SER A 620 29.78 -6.51 39.16
N GLY A 621 30.37 -6.00 40.25
CA GLY A 621 29.63 -5.35 41.34
C GLY A 621 29.33 -3.87 41.08
N ASP A 622 29.78 -3.32 39.94
CA ASP A 622 29.44 -1.95 39.53
C ASP A 622 27.95 -1.87 39.14
N PRO A 623 27.14 -1.01 39.78
CA PRO A 623 25.71 -0.89 39.47
C PRO A 623 25.43 -0.45 38.03
N THR A 624 26.39 0.12 37.32
CA THR A 624 26.27 0.55 35.91
C THR A 624 26.63 -0.55 34.91
N ILE A 625 27.32 -1.61 35.34
CA ILE A 625 27.79 -2.69 34.46
C ILE A 625 26.89 -3.92 34.63
N LYS A 626 26.35 -4.41 33.51
CA LYS A 626 25.39 -5.52 33.48
C LYS A 626 25.85 -6.58 32.50
N LYS A 627 26.73 -7.45 32.98
CA LYS A 627 27.33 -8.49 32.15
C LYS A 627 27.31 -9.81 32.91
N TRP A 628 26.99 -10.88 32.19
CA TRP A 628 26.95 -12.23 32.72
C TRP A 628 27.94 -13.12 31.99
N ARG A 629 28.46 -14.11 32.71
CA ARG A 629 29.30 -15.16 32.15
C ARG A 629 28.66 -16.50 32.41
N LYS A 630 28.63 -17.35 31.38
CA LYS A 630 28.19 -18.73 31.48
C LYS A 630 29.11 -19.53 32.40
N ILE A 631 28.53 -20.19 33.39
CA ILE A 631 29.22 -21.09 34.31
C ILE A 631 29.46 -22.42 33.57
N LYS A 632 30.74 -22.83 33.45
CA LYS A 632 31.14 -24.06 32.74
C LYS A 632 31.92 -25.01 33.64
N ARG A 633 31.84 -26.31 33.35
CA ARG A 633 32.63 -27.35 34.01
C ARG A 633 34.10 -27.22 33.57
N GLY A 634 35.01 -27.11 34.53
CA GLY A 634 36.46 -27.04 34.28
C GLY A 634 37.07 -25.63 34.26
N GLU A 635 36.27 -24.58 34.51
CA GLU A 635 36.76 -23.21 34.76
C GLU A 635 36.87 -22.93 36.27
N VAL A 636 37.21 -21.69 36.65
CA VAL A 636 37.24 -21.19 38.05
C VAL A 636 35.90 -21.43 38.78
N ASP A 637 34.82 -21.61 38.03
CA ASP A 637 33.46 -21.74 38.56
C ASP A 637 33.05 -23.19 38.92
N GLN A 638 34.00 -24.14 39.00
CA GLN A 638 33.70 -25.55 39.30
C GLN A 638 33.07 -25.77 40.69
N GLU A 639 33.50 -25.01 41.69
CA GLU A 639 32.95 -25.07 43.05
C GLU A 639 31.54 -24.49 43.10
N LEU A 640 31.33 -23.34 42.44
CA LEU A 640 30.02 -22.72 42.27
C LEU A 640 29.02 -23.68 41.58
N LEU A 641 29.44 -24.38 40.52
CA LEU A 641 28.60 -25.35 39.82
C LEU A 641 28.24 -26.56 40.70
N LYS A 642 29.09 -26.96 41.66
CA LYS A 642 28.75 -28.03 42.62
C LYS A 642 27.65 -27.55 43.56
N LYS A 643 27.81 -26.37 44.15
CA LYS A 643 26.83 -25.76 45.06
C LYS A 643 25.47 -25.54 44.39
N ILE A 644 25.46 -25.11 43.12
CA ILE A 644 24.21 -24.91 42.36
C ILE A 644 23.47 -26.22 42.06
N LYS A 645 24.18 -27.33 41.88
CA LYS A 645 23.59 -28.64 41.53
C LYS A 645 23.13 -29.44 42.74
N ASP A 646 23.56 -29.02 43.93
CA ASP A 646 23.02 -29.45 45.20
C ASP A 646 21.93 -28.44 45.57
N ASP A 647 20.65 -28.74 45.28
CA ASP A 647 19.54 -27.76 45.39
C ASP A 647 19.45 -27.08 46.77
N ASP A 648 20.09 -27.66 47.80
CA ASP A 648 20.18 -27.15 49.17
C ASP A 648 21.23 -26.02 49.38
N ASP A 649 22.18 -25.78 48.46
CA ASP A 649 23.26 -24.78 48.61
C ASP A 649 23.28 -23.67 47.54
N ILE A 650 22.14 -23.45 46.87
CA ILE A 650 22.01 -22.35 45.90
C ILE A 650 22.22 -20.96 46.55
N GLU A 651 21.84 -20.79 47.82
CA GLU A 651 22.06 -19.54 48.54
C GLU A 651 23.54 -19.31 48.86
N GLY A 652 24.29 -20.36 49.20
CA GLY A 652 25.74 -20.26 49.39
C GLY A 652 26.45 -19.91 48.09
N ALA A 653 25.99 -20.43 46.94
CA ALA A 653 26.51 -20.02 45.63
C ALA A 653 26.23 -18.54 45.33
N LEU A 654 25.04 -18.03 45.67
CA LEU A 654 24.68 -16.62 45.49
C LEU A 654 25.48 -15.69 46.42
N GLU A 655 25.75 -16.14 47.65
CA GLU A 655 26.57 -15.42 48.62
C GLU A 655 28.03 -15.32 48.16
N ASP A 656 28.60 -16.42 47.66
CA ASP A 656 29.94 -16.43 47.06
C ASP A 656 30.06 -15.41 45.92
N ILE A 657 29.04 -15.34 45.04
CA ILE A 657 29.00 -14.36 43.94
C ILE A 657 28.96 -12.93 44.50
N SER A 658 28.06 -12.65 45.45
CA SER A 658 27.90 -11.32 46.04
C SER A 658 29.18 -10.85 46.73
N HIS A 659 29.83 -11.74 47.50
CA HIS A 659 31.07 -11.47 48.21
C HIS A 659 32.25 -11.26 47.24
N ALA A 660 32.39 -12.11 46.23
CA ALA A 660 33.43 -11.99 45.21
C ALA A 660 33.32 -10.66 44.43
N LEU A 661 32.09 -10.19 44.18
CA LEU A 661 31.83 -8.92 43.50
C LEU A 661 31.88 -7.70 44.43
N LYS A 662 32.08 -7.89 45.74
CA LYS A 662 32.09 -6.85 46.78
C LYS A 662 30.81 -5.99 46.76
N ILE A 663 29.67 -6.60 46.47
CA ILE A 663 28.38 -5.93 46.48
C ILE A 663 27.95 -5.74 47.93
N SER A 664 27.74 -4.49 48.34
CA SER A 664 27.24 -4.13 49.66
C SER A 664 25.97 -3.32 49.55
N PHE A 665 24.93 -3.72 50.28
CA PHE A 665 23.67 -2.99 50.33
C PHE A 665 23.73 -1.96 51.47
N THR A 666 24.08 -0.71 51.16
CA THR A 666 24.10 0.38 52.15
C THR A 666 22.69 0.93 52.36
N LYS A 667 22.27 1.02 53.63
CA LYS A 667 21.00 1.63 54.04
C LYS A 667 20.98 3.11 53.64
N ALA A 668 20.20 3.48 52.63
CA ALA A 668 19.84 4.88 52.42
C ALA A 668 18.90 5.32 53.57
N GLN A 669 19.08 6.53 54.10
CA GLN A 669 18.17 7.06 55.13
C GLN A 669 16.72 7.05 54.60
N GLY A 670 15.87 6.22 55.22
CA GLY A 670 14.44 6.16 54.93
C GLY A 670 13.94 4.96 54.13
N GLN A 671 14.80 4.04 53.64
CA GLN A 671 14.33 2.78 53.06
C GLN A 671 14.14 1.71 54.14
N SER A 672 12.94 1.11 54.20
CA SER A 672 12.74 -0.16 54.92
C SER A 672 13.17 -1.31 54.01
N PHE A 673 13.99 -2.23 54.53
CA PHE A 673 14.21 -3.51 53.87
C PHE A 673 12.87 -4.22 53.64
N LEU A 674 12.79 -5.05 52.60
CA LEU A 674 11.61 -5.92 52.35
C LEU A 674 11.29 -6.84 53.56
N PHE A 675 12.26 -7.06 54.46
CA PHE A 675 12.09 -7.79 55.72
C PHE A 675 12.68 -7.03 56.92
N ASN A 676 11.89 -6.89 57.99
CA ASN A 676 12.43 -6.69 59.33
C ASN A 676 12.76 -8.07 59.90
N LEU A 677 14.02 -8.29 60.29
CA LEU A 677 14.47 -9.52 60.95
C LEU A 677 13.91 -9.57 62.39
N LEU A 678 12.64 -9.94 62.53
CA LEU A 678 12.05 -10.31 63.81
C LEU A 678 11.23 -11.56 63.59
N CYS A 679 11.89 -12.72 63.53
CA CYS A 679 11.35 -14.00 63.99
C CYS A 679 12.43 -15.10 63.89
N SER A 680 13.25 -15.22 64.94
CA SER A 680 13.69 -16.51 65.47
C SER A 680 14.27 -16.28 66.85
N GLY A 681 13.42 -16.35 67.87
CA GLY A 681 13.89 -16.66 69.23
C GLY A 681 14.28 -18.13 69.24
N GLY A 682 15.48 -18.43 69.74
CA GLY A 682 15.98 -19.79 69.92
C GLY A 682 17.48 -19.92 69.69
N ASP A 683 18.25 -19.51 70.70
CA ASP A 683 19.61 -19.92 71.09
C ASP A 683 20.64 -20.39 70.03
N GLY A 684 21.73 -19.61 69.93
CA GLY A 684 23.09 -20.16 69.82
C GLY A 684 24.00 -19.61 68.73
N VAL A 685 24.80 -18.57 69.05
CA VAL A 685 26.24 -18.35 68.68
C VAL A 685 26.59 -18.47 67.16
N ASN A 686 27.11 -17.50 66.39
CA ASN A 686 27.96 -16.33 66.64
C ASN A 686 28.18 -15.52 65.32
N TRP A 687 28.43 -14.20 65.45
CA TRP A 687 29.11 -13.21 64.58
C TRP A 687 29.19 -13.34 63.03
N VAL A 688 28.67 -12.31 62.32
CA VAL A 688 29.41 -11.67 61.21
C VAL A 688 29.42 -10.16 61.46
N VAL A 689 30.63 -9.62 61.54
CA VAL A 689 30.97 -8.26 61.94
C VAL A 689 30.53 -7.25 60.87
N MET A 690 29.55 -6.41 61.22
CA MET A 690 29.35 -5.11 60.59
C MET A 690 30.50 -4.21 61.03
N GLY A 691 31.53 -4.11 60.18
CA GLY A 691 32.64 -3.18 60.37
C GLY A 691 32.14 -1.74 60.31
N ALA A 692 31.88 -1.16 61.48
CA ALA A 692 31.68 0.27 61.64
C ALA A 692 33.03 0.99 61.50
N SER A 693 33.16 1.85 60.48
CA SER A 693 34.15 2.93 60.49
C SER A 693 33.42 4.26 60.61
N VAL A 694 33.40 4.78 61.84
CA VAL A 694 33.03 6.15 62.18
C VAL A 694 34.25 7.03 61.98
N GLY A 695 34.13 8.15 61.25
CA GLY A 695 35.20 9.16 61.20
C GLY A 695 35.03 10.25 60.14
N GLY A 696 34.14 11.22 60.39
CA GLY A 696 34.47 12.64 60.29
C GLY A 696 34.69 13.34 58.93
N VAL A 697 33.80 14.31 58.69
CA VAL A 697 34.00 15.61 58.01
C VAL A 697 33.99 15.64 56.47
N GLY A 698 32.82 16.01 55.95
CA GLY A 698 32.55 17.00 54.91
C GLY A 698 33.53 17.16 53.74
N VAL A 699 33.05 16.93 52.52
CA VAL A 699 32.77 17.95 51.49
C VAL A 699 31.96 17.26 50.39
N GLY A 700 30.86 17.88 49.98
CA GLY A 700 29.96 17.34 48.97
C GLY A 700 30.53 17.38 47.55
N ALA A 701 29.98 16.53 46.70
CA ALA A 701 29.83 16.81 45.28
C ALA A 701 28.64 16.02 44.73
N ILE A 702 27.68 16.79 44.23
CA ILE A 702 26.58 16.41 43.34
C ILE A 702 27.16 15.72 42.10
N LEU A 703 26.48 14.68 41.58
CA LEU A 703 26.22 14.33 40.16
C LEU A 703 25.82 12.84 40.09
N GLY A 704 24.75 12.41 39.43
CA GLY A 704 23.84 13.13 38.57
C GLY A 704 22.54 12.37 38.34
N ALA A 705 21.46 13.14 38.31
CA ALA A 705 20.23 12.79 37.63
C ALA A 705 20.52 12.69 36.13
N TYR A 706 20.52 11.49 35.56
CA TYR A 706 20.43 11.29 34.11
C TYR A 706 20.02 9.85 33.79
N ALA A 707 18.73 9.54 33.96
CA ALA A 707 18.11 8.33 33.38
C ALA A 707 16.58 8.43 33.25
N GLY A 708 15.92 9.41 33.89
CA GLY A 708 14.46 9.49 34.00
C GLY A 708 13.74 10.44 33.04
N TYR A 709 14.35 10.90 31.94
CA TYR A 709 13.74 11.92 31.06
C TYR A 709 13.44 11.47 29.61
N LEU A 710 13.66 10.21 29.22
CA LEU A 710 13.47 9.80 27.81
C LEU A 710 12.42 8.73 27.52
N ILE A 711 11.59 8.32 28.49
CA ILE A 711 10.49 7.37 28.20
C ILE A 711 9.24 7.78 28.97
N PHE A 712 8.64 8.93 28.63
CA PHE A 712 7.22 9.23 28.90
C PHE A 712 6.73 10.45 28.10
N LYS A 713 6.92 10.42 26.76
CA LYS A 713 6.27 11.36 25.84
C LYS A 713 5.67 10.68 24.60
N HIS A 714 5.17 9.45 24.77
CA HIS A 714 4.38 8.77 23.73
C HIS A 714 3.15 7.98 24.21
N TYR A 715 2.72 8.19 25.46
CA TYR A 715 1.40 7.75 25.93
C TYR A 715 0.79 8.86 26.80
N ALA A 716 0.31 9.91 26.13
CA ALA A 716 -0.57 10.90 26.75
C ALA A 716 -1.36 11.58 25.64
N ASP A 717 -2.41 10.90 25.17
CA ASP A 717 -3.61 11.53 24.64
C ASP A 717 -4.76 10.50 24.60
N THR A 718 -5.43 10.34 25.74
CA THR A 718 -6.86 9.98 25.77
C THR A 718 -7.51 10.68 26.98
N PRO A 719 -8.71 11.27 26.82
CA PRO A 719 -9.31 12.22 27.78
C PRO A 719 -9.97 11.51 28.98
N PRO A 720 -10.31 12.23 30.07
CA PRO A 720 -10.81 11.61 31.30
C PRO A 720 -12.27 11.15 31.14
N VAL A 721 -12.53 9.88 31.49
CA VAL A 721 -13.86 9.39 31.86
C VAL A 721 -14.07 9.70 33.34
N VAL A 722 -15.03 10.56 33.63
CA VAL A 722 -15.61 10.75 34.97
C VAL A 722 -16.57 9.58 35.23
N GLN A 723 -16.31 8.77 36.25
CA GLN A 723 -17.36 8.01 36.93
C GLN A 723 -17.08 8.09 38.44
N ASN A 724 -18.12 8.44 39.20
CA ASN A 724 -18.10 8.67 40.64
C ASN A 724 -17.43 7.55 41.43
#